data_AF-A0A9E7HRS9-F1
#
_entry.id   AF-A0A9E7HRS9-F1
#
_cell.length_a   1.000
_cell.length_b   1.000
_cell.length_c   1.000
_cell.angle_alpha   90.00
_cell.angle_beta   90.00
_cell.angle_gamma   90.00
#
_symmetry.space_group_name_H-M   'P 1'
#
loop_
_entity.id
_entity.type
_entity.pdbx_description
1 polymer ?
#
loop_
_entity_poly.entity_id
_entity_poly.type
_entity_poly.pdbx_seq_one_letter_code
_entity_poly.pdbx_strand_id
1 'polypeptide(L)'
;MKLGLAALRISAAPPPTSAREGGAPLLLLLPSSRIFHRESSSLSPFSSRSPFRPPVARLAASLENSQRNGIHSGSNEDEEDGEPYLTSSNPSASLLSLSEKPDRSLALLDEYELEELDPDPSTCRNHRSGYVAVLGRPNVGKSTLSNQMIGQKLSIVTEKPQTTRHRILGICSGPEYQMILYDTPGVIEKKMHMLDSMMMKNVRNAAINADCVLVVVDACKVPHKIDDVLEEGIGTLRDNLPILLVLNKKDLIKPGEIAKRLEWYQKFTNVDDVIPVSAKFGQGVDDVKDWILSKLPFGPAYYPKDIASEHPERFFVAEIVREKIFMQYRNEVPYACQVNVLNYISRPTSKDFIQVEIVVEKESQKIILIGKGGKALKVLATAARLDIEDFLQKKVFLEVEVKVKENWRQDEGLLRYYGYGDTEDREEEGSNCCYLYPPTKASSSCIAIYGRGRSSRRRMRLLVVVLVLLFGPHHGGEAAGGEFIGISGLHFVLNGNPFFANGFNAYWLMTLASDPSQRDKVSSALTDASSHELSVARTWAFSDGGSNALQYSPGSYNEQTFQGLDFVVSEASKYGIRLILSLVNNYDDFGGRKQYVRWARDQGHNIGSEDEFFTDPVVKGYYKDHVKTVLTRVNNLTGVAYKDDPTIFAWELMNEPRCPSDLSGKSMQDWITEMAAFLKSIDGNHLLEAGLEGFYGESSPQKQANPGFQVGTDFVTNNQIPGIDFATLHSYPDQWLPNSDDQSQLAFLNNWLDVHIRDARDVLRKPLLVTEFGKSSKDSGFSSEQRDAMFGAVYSKIYSSASSGGATAGGCFWQLLAQGMDSYRDGYEVVLSEAPSTTRIITVQSRQLRYLGRLRARERNIAKLKKAKAMREKELKAAHKGKGAGN
;
A
#
# COMPACT_ATOMS: atom_id res chain seq x y z
N MET A 1 -1.85 -72.08 19.93
CA MET A 1 -1.40 -73.11 20.91
C MET A 1 -0.79 -72.42 22.12
N LYS A 2 -0.57 -73.14 23.23
CA LYS A 2 0.09 -72.64 24.47
C LYS A 2 1.63 -72.75 24.38
N LEU A 3 2.31 -72.33 25.46
CA LEU A 3 3.74 -72.49 25.82
C LEU A 3 4.71 -71.45 25.21
N GLY A 4 5.61 -70.78 25.96
CA GLY A 4 5.70 -70.54 27.42
C GLY A 4 6.98 -71.02 28.14
N LEU A 5 7.44 -70.24 29.13
CA LEU A 5 8.59 -70.44 30.06
C LEU A 5 10.01 -70.33 29.41
N ALA A 6 11.10 -69.92 30.08
CA ALA A 6 11.41 -69.28 31.40
C ALA A 6 12.76 -68.51 31.26
N ALA A 7 13.42 -67.80 32.20
CA ALA A 7 13.49 -67.73 33.69
C ALA A 7 13.94 -66.29 34.13
N LEU A 8 13.57 -65.67 35.28
CA LEU A 8 13.86 -65.94 36.73
C LEU A 8 15.36 -65.74 37.09
N ARG A 9 15.83 -65.07 38.17
CA ARG A 9 15.35 -64.65 39.54
C ARG A 9 16.05 -63.30 39.98
N ILE A 10 15.99 -62.66 41.19
CA ILE A 10 15.05 -62.31 42.32
C ILE A 10 15.86 -61.39 43.30
N SER A 11 15.30 -60.31 43.91
CA SER A 11 15.37 -59.97 45.39
C SER A 11 14.77 -58.58 45.77
N ALA A 12 14.55 -58.29 47.08
CA ALA A 12 13.91 -57.05 47.61
C ALA A 12 14.22 -56.69 49.10
N ALA A 13 14.08 -55.40 49.48
CA ALA A 13 13.52 -54.79 50.73
C ALA A 13 14.08 -55.11 52.18
N PRO A 14 13.93 -54.24 53.23
CA PRO A 14 13.80 -52.75 53.29
C PRO A 14 14.66 -52.05 54.44
N PRO A 15 14.23 -51.29 55.52
CA PRO A 15 15.12 -50.38 56.32
C PRO A 15 15.23 -50.67 57.86
N PRO A 16 15.89 -49.85 58.73
CA PRO A 16 15.23 -48.76 59.49
C PRO A 16 16.12 -47.53 59.92
N THR A 17 15.65 -46.76 60.92
CA THR A 17 16.03 -45.41 61.45
C THR A 17 17.36 -45.19 62.21
N SER A 18 17.95 -43.96 62.21
CA SER A 18 18.06 -43.04 63.41
C SER A 18 18.97 -41.78 63.33
N ALA A 19 18.48 -40.63 63.84
CA ALA A 19 19.11 -39.54 64.65
C ALA A 19 20.32 -38.64 64.22
N ARG A 20 20.09 -37.30 64.35
CA ARG A 20 21.01 -36.17 64.75
C ARG A 20 22.15 -35.74 63.77
N GLU A 21 22.63 -34.48 63.73
CA GLU A 21 22.36 -33.24 64.53
C GLU A 21 22.64 -31.92 63.74
N GLY A 22 22.14 -30.77 64.25
CA GLY A 22 22.58 -29.40 63.87
C GLY A 22 21.65 -28.59 62.94
N GLY A 23 21.40 -27.30 63.22
CA GLY A 23 20.65 -26.40 62.29
C GLY A 23 20.14 -25.07 62.87
N ALA A 24 19.00 -25.11 63.58
CA ALA A 24 18.24 -23.97 64.16
C ALA A 24 17.49 -23.01 63.18
N PRO A 25 16.43 -22.30 63.62
CA PRO A 25 15.39 -21.72 62.74
C PRO A 25 15.19 -20.18 62.96
N LEU A 26 14.10 -19.47 62.58
CA LEU A 26 12.70 -19.56 63.09
C LEU A 26 11.71 -18.75 62.21
N LEU A 27 10.40 -18.97 62.43
CA LEU A 27 9.25 -18.37 61.73
C LEU A 27 8.46 -17.35 62.60
N LEU A 28 7.70 -16.49 61.91
CA LEU A 28 6.35 -15.98 62.24
C LEU A 28 6.06 -14.87 63.29
N LEU A 29 5.11 -14.01 62.86
CA LEU A 29 4.00 -13.33 63.59
C LEU A 29 4.14 -11.91 64.18
N LEU A 30 2.97 -11.25 64.20
CA LEU A 30 2.61 -9.88 64.61
C LEU A 30 1.99 -9.91 66.05
N PRO A 31 1.37 -8.85 66.65
CA PRO A 31 1.18 -7.45 66.23
C PRO A 31 1.33 -6.34 67.33
N SER A 32 1.16 -5.06 66.93
CA SER A 32 0.51 -3.94 67.66
C SER A 32 1.04 -3.31 68.99
N SER A 33 1.71 -2.15 68.83
CA SER A 33 1.21 -0.79 69.21
C SER A 33 1.47 -0.11 70.59
N ARG A 34 1.88 1.19 70.48
CA ARG A 34 1.55 2.42 71.27
C ARG A 34 2.29 2.85 72.57
N ILE A 35 2.53 4.18 72.63
CA ILE A 35 2.58 5.10 73.82
C ILE A 35 3.90 5.12 74.65
N PHE A 36 4.44 6.25 75.19
CA PHE A 36 3.96 7.64 75.33
C PHE A 36 5.02 8.80 75.19
N HIS A 37 4.89 9.89 75.98
CA HIS A 37 5.54 11.23 75.97
C HIS A 37 6.90 11.41 76.69
N ARG A 38 7.65 12.47 76.32
CA ARG A 38 7.91 13.65 77.19
C ARG A 38 8.31 14.94 76.44
N GLU A 39 8.32 16.09 77.13
CA GLU A 39 8.58 17.47 76.63
C GLU A 39 10.10 17.84 76.69
N SER A 40 10.63 19.05 76.42
CA SER A 40 10.09 20.43 76.27
C SER A 40 11.10 21.42 75.58
N SER A 41 10.59 22.51 74.96
CA SER A 41 11.16 23.88 74.78
C SER A 41 12.68 24.13 74.51
N SER A 42 13.14 25.06 73.65
CA SER A 42 12.57 26.14 72.80
C SER A 42 13.65 26.58 71.75
N LEU A 43 13.73 27.73 71.04
CA LEU A 43 13.08 29.06 71.03
C LEU A 43 13.15 29.70 69.59
N SER A 44 13.17 31.03 69.45
CA SER A 44 13.11 31.87 68.21
C SER A 44 13.43 33.36 68.59
N PRO A 45 13.06 34.48 67.90
CA PRO A 45 12.45 34.74 66.57
C PRO A 45 13.01 35.96 65.77
N PHE A 46 12.35 36.31 64.63
CA PHE A 46 11.89 37.65 64.12
C PHE A 46 11.81 37.58 62.57
N SER A 47 10.67 37.65 61.84
CA SER A 47 9.43 38.47 61.82
C SER A 47 9.57 39.82 61.08
N SER A 48 8.54 40.45 60.48
CA SER A 48 7.07 40.19 60.36
C SER A 48 6.60 40.69 58.95
N ARG A 49 5.34 40.89 58.49
CA ARG A 49 3.97 41.27 58.96
C ARG A 49 2.96 40.94 57.82
N SER A 50 1.62 41.03 57.89
CA SER A 50 0.60 40.83 58.95
C SER A 50 -0.83 40.99 58.37
N PRO A 51 -1.71 39.97 58.36
CA PRO A 51 -3.10 40.04 57.82
C PRO A 51 -4.17 40.33 58.91
N PHE A 52 -5.44 40.64 58.57
CA PHE A 52 -6.59 40.49 59.52
C PHE A 52 -8.04 40.50 58.92
N ARG A 53 -8.78 39.40 59.17
CA ARG A 53 -10.22 39.12 59.50
C ARG A 53 -11.49 39.78 58.83
N PRO A 54 -12.65 39.06 58.86
CA PRO A 54 -14.03 39.45 58.41
C PRO A 54 -14.94 39.91 59.62
N PRO A 55 -16.33 39.92 59.65
CA PRO A 55 -17.36 39.44 58.69
C PRO A 55 -18.76 40.17 58.62
N VAL A 56 -19.71 39.56 57.87
CA VAL A 56 -21.22 39.64 57.90
C VAL A 56 -21.95 40.99 57.66
N ALA A 57 -22.81 41.01 56.62
CA ALA A 57 -24.11 41.70 56.62
C ALA A 57 -25.11 41.12 55.58
N ARG A 58 -26.41 41.14 55.88
CA ARG A 58 -27.56 41.05 54.93
C ARG A 58 -28.43 42.30 55.17
N LEU A 59 -29.03 42.90 54.13
CA LEU A 59 -30.46 43.31 54.11
C LEU A 59 -30.88 44.19 52.89
N ALA A 60 -31.99 43.77 52.27
CA ALA A 60 -33.17 44.55 51.83
C ALA A 60 -33.13 45.64 50.72
N ALA A 61 -34.32 45.76 50.10
CA ALA A 61 -34.85 46.78 49.18
C ALA A 61 -34.15 46.97 47.81
N SER A 62 -34.75 46.73 46.63
CA SER A 62 -36.11 46.98 46.08
C SER A 62 -36.30 48.37 45.47
N LEU A 63 -36.52 48.43 44.15
CA LEU A 63 -37.73 48.95 43.50
C LEU A 63 -37.63 48.83 41.96
N GLU A 64 -38.72 48.35 41.34
CA GLU A 64 -39.31 48.74 40.04
C GLU A 64 -38.50 48.77 38.71
N ASN A 65 -39.12 48.73 37.52
CA ASN A 65 -40.32 48.02 37.00
C ASN A 65 -40.41 48.26 35.48
N SER A 66 -40.68 47.24 34.63
CA SER A 66 -41.52 47.34 33.40
C SER A 66 -41.53 46.06 32.56
N GLN A 67 -42.68 45.37 32.58
CA GLN A 67 -43.44 44.80 31.45
C GLN A 67 -42.74 44.64 30.07
N ARG A 68 -42.93 43.54 29.32
CA ARG A 68 -44.25 42.97 28.94
C ARG A 68 -44.28 41.45 28.68
N ASN A 69 -45.50 40.93 28.81
CA ASN A 69 -46.07 39.61 28.50
C ASN A 69 -45.57 38.94 27.20
N GLY A 70 -45.66 37.61 27.04
CA GLY A 70 -46.18 36.55 27.93
C GLY A 70 -46.84 35.38 27.17
N ILE A 71 -47.57 34.49 27.89
CA ILE A 71 -48.25 33.25 27.42
C ILE A 71 -47.22 32.09 27.16
N HIS A 72 -47.07 31.08 28.04
CA HIS A 72 -47.93 29.88 28.33
C HIS A 72 -48.06 28.91 27.13
N SER A 73 -48.06 27.58 27.30
CA SER A 73 -47.89 26.67 28.45
C SER A 73 -46.94 25.52 28.02
N GLY A 74 -46.22 24.76 28.86
CA GLY A 74 -46.64 24.09 30.12
C GLY A 74 -47.30 22.74 29.79
N SER A 75 -46.98 21.60 30.42
CA SER A 75 -46.00 21.29 31.49
C SER A 75 -45.88 19.75 31.67
N ASN A 76 -45.14 19.28 32.68
CA ASN A 76 -45.05 17.88 33.17
C ASN A 76 -44.17 16.94 32.29
N GLU A 77 -43.41 15.97 32.82
CA GLU A 77 -43.18 15.54 34.21
C GLU A 77 -41.76 14.93 34.35
N ASP A 78 -40.90 15.61 35.12
CA ASP A 78 -40.12 15.16 36.31
C ASP A 78 -39.11 13.97 36.33
N GLU A 79 -38.09 14.19 37.17
CA GLU A 79 -37.24 13.26 37.96
C GLU A 79 -36.05 12.47 37.33
N GLU A 80 -34.93 13.20 37.22
CA GLU A 80 -33.69 13.08 38.05
C GLU A 80 -32.65 11.93 37.92
N ASP A 81 -31.39 12.40 37.99
CA ASP A 81 -30.16 11.84 38.56
C ASP A 81 -29.38 10.65 37.93
N GLY A 82 -28.09 10.90 37.68
CA GLY A 82 -27.06 9.85 37.74
C GLY A 82 -25.85 9.90 36.78
N GLU A 83 -25.06 10.98 36.71
CA GLU A 83 -23.65 10.81 36.28
C GLU A 83 -22.85 10.07 37.36
N PRO A 84 -21.85 9.26 36.96
CA PRO A 84 -20.50 9.66 37.34
C PRO A 84 -19.44 9.52 36.23
N TYR A 85 -18.41 10.35 36.35
CA TYR A 85 -17.24 10.48 35.48
C TYR A 85 -16.28 9.26 35.46
N LEU A 86 -15.43 9.24 34.43
CA LEU A 86 -14.13 8.52 34.29
C LEU A 86 -14.13 6.99 34.11
N THR A 87 -13.73 6.55 32.91
CA THR A 87 -12.30 6.25 32.65
C THR A 87 -12.01 6.14 31.14
N SER A 88 -10.77 6.41 30.75
CA SER A 88 -10.31 6.43 29.35
C SER A 88 -9.66 5.12 28.92
N SER A 89 -9.94 4.67 27.69
CA SER A 89 -9.06 3.75 26.95
C SER A 89 -9.28 3.87 25.43
N ASN A 90 -8.21 3.59 24.69
CA ASN A 90 -7.93 3.78 23.26
C ASN A 90 -9.09 3.66 22.25
N PRO A 91 -9.12 4.56 21.24
CA PRO A 91 -9.54 4.24 19.89
C PRO A 91 -8.30 3.88 19.03
N SER A 92 -7.85 2.62 19.02
CA SER A 92 -6.85 2.19 18.03
C SER A 92 -7.50 2.13 16.64
N ALA A 93 -6.88 2.79 15.66
CA ALA A 93 -7.41 2.84 14.30
C ALA A 93 -7.23 1.46 13.64
N SER A 94 -8.34 0.76 13.38
CA SER A 94 -8.32 -0.62 12.91
C SER A 94 -7.63 -0.76 11.55
N LEU A 95 -6.54 -1.55 11.54
CA LEU A 95 -5.80 -1.88 10.34
C LEU A 95 -6.67 -2.78 9.46
N LEU A 96 -7.12 -2.26 8.31
CA LEU A 96 -8.10 -2.90 7.41
C LEU A 96 -7.90 -4.42 7.29
N SER A 97 -8.85 -5.16 7.85
CA SER A 97 -8.73 -6.62 7.92
C SER A 97 -8.91 -7.22 6.53
N LEU A 98 -8.06 -8.16 6.14
CA LEU A 98 -8.23 -8.97 4.92
C LEU A 98 -9.37 -9.99 5.05
N SER A 99 -10.15 -9.93 6.14
CA SER A 99 -11.28 -10.80 6.46
C SER A 99 -12.64 -10.20 6.12
N GLU A 100 -12.78 -8.87 6.25
CA GLU A 100 -14.05 -8.16 6.10
C GLU A 100 -14.36 -7.76 4.65
N LYS A 101 -15.65 -7.69 4.35
CA LYS A 101 -16.18 -7.18 3.08
C LYS A 101 -15.94 -5.67 2.97
N PRO A 102 -15.22 -5.18 1.95
CA PRO A 102 -15.11 -3.74 1.71
C PRO A 102 -16.50 -3.17 1.42
N ASP A 103 -16.81 -2.01 2.03
CA ASP A 103 -18.12 -1.38 1.90
C ASP A 103 -18.44 -1.06 0.43
N ARG A 104 -19.72 -1.13 0.06
CA ARG A 104 -20.19 -0.76 -1.29
C ARG A 104 -20.00 0.74 -1.57
N SER A 105 -19.91 1.59 -0.54
CA SER A 105 -19.46 2.98 -0.68
C SER A 105 -17.97 3.09 -1.06
N LEU A 106 -17.14 2.19 -0.53
CA LEU A 106 -15.71 2.08 -0.81
C LEU A 106 -15.46 1.62 -2.26
N ALA A 107 -16.31 0.70 -2.75
CA ALA A 107 -16.28 0.24 -4.14
C ALA A 107 -16.76 1.31 -5.15
N LEU A 108 -17.43 2.38 -4.71
CA LEU A 108 -17.79 3.53 -5.55
C LEU A 108 -16.63 4.53 -5.76
N LEU A 109 -15.45 4.30 -5.15
CA LEU A 109 -14.27 5.17 -5.33
C LEU A 109 -13.38 4.78 -6.52
N ASP A 110 -13.75 3.74 -7.28
CA ASP A 110 -13.12 3.36 -8.55
C ASP A 110 -13.93 3.81 -9.79
N GLU A 111 -14.46 5.04 -9.78
CA GLU A 111 -15.19 5.66 -10.90
C GLU A 111 -14.37 5.82 -12.21
N TYR A 112 -13.11 5.38 -12.25
CA TYR A 112 -12.16 5.58 -13.35
C TYR A 112 -11.73 4.32 -14.13
N GLU A 113 -12.15 3.10 -13.78
CA GLU A 113 -11.93 1.93 -14.67
C GLU A 113 -12.86 1.92 -15.91
N LEU A 114 -13.68 2.97 -16.11
CA LEU A 114 -14.69 3.05 -17.18
C LEU A 114 -14.19 3.69 -18.49
N GLU A 115 -13.20 4.59 -18.49
CA GLU A 115 -12.91 5.42 -19.68
C GLU A 115 -11.98 4.80 -20.75
N GLU A 116 -11.35 3.64 -20.52
CA GLU A 116 -10.43 3.01 -21.50
C GLU A 116 -11.00 1.79 -22.25
N LEU A 117 -12.26 1.42 -22.02
CA LEU A 117 -12.95 0.33 -22.74
C LEU A 117 -14.41 0.69 -23.10
N ASP A 118 -14.58 1.83 -23.77
CA ASP A 118 -15.81 2.33 -24.45
C ASP A 118 -17.16 1.75 -23.95
N PRO A 119 -17.65 2.19 -22.78
CA PRO A 119 -18.96 1.85 -22.27
C PRO A 119 -19.92 3.06 -22.32
N ASP A 120 -21.03 2.91 -23.03
CA ASP A 120 -22.23 3.73 -22.81
C ASP A 120 -22.55 3.79 -21.29
N PRO A 121 -22.80 4.98 -20.71
CA PRO A 121 -23.21 5.15 -19.31
C PRO A 121 -24.44 4.32 -18.87
N SER A 122 -25.18 3.71 -19.80
CA SER A 122 -26.20 2.69 -19.49
C SER A 122 -25.63 1.43 -18.81
N THR A 123 -24.38 1.06 -19.09
CA THR A 123 -23.77 -0.22 -18.70
C THR A 123 -23.57 -0.40 -17.18
N CYS A 124 -23.26 0.67 -16.45
CA CYS A 124 -23.11 0.65 -14.99
C CYS A 124 -24.38 0.19 -14.24
N ARG A 125 -25.54 0.25 -14.90
CA ARG A 125 -26.82 -0.23 -14.33
C ARG A 125 -26.99 -1.75 -14.43
N ASN A 126 -26.13 -2.45 -15.18
CA ASN A 126 -26.26 -3.87 -15.48
C ASN A 126 -25.15 -4.76 -14.87
N HIS A 127 -24.04 -4.19 -14.40
CA HIS A 127 -22.92 -4.98 -13.84
C HIS A 127 -23.22 -5.52 -12.44
N ARG A 128 -22.93 -6.81 -12.20
CA ARG A 128 -23.17 -7.47 -10.90
C ARG A 128 -21.91 -7.94 -10.20
N SER A 129 -21.82 -7.79 -8.88
CA SER A 129 -20.64 -8.22 -8.12
C SER A 129 -20.96 -8.68 -6.71
N GLY A 130 -20.11 -9.54 -6.15
CA GLY A 130 -20.22 -9.93 -4.74
C GLY A 130 -19.54 -11.25 -4.37
N TYR A 131 -19.61 -11.57 -3.08
CA TYR A 131 -18.90 -12.67 -2.45
C TYR A 131 -19.80 -13.90 -2.32
N VAL A 132 -19.23 -15.10 -2.52
CA VAL A 132 -19.96 -16.37 -2.58
C VAL A 132 -19.25 -17.40 -1.70
N ALA A 133 -19.89 -17.85 -0.62
CA ALA A 133 -19.30 -18.87 0.26
C ALA A 133 -19.59 -20.28 -0.27
N VAL A 134 -18.54 -21.06 -0.53
CA VAL A 134 -18.68 -22.46 -0.98
C VAL A 134 -18.54 -23.39 0.23
N LEU A 135 -19.67 -23.86 0.75
CA LEU A 135 -19.80 -24.68 1.97
C LEU A 135 -20.09 -26.15 1.66
N GLY A 136 -19.92 -27.01 2.67
CA GLY A 136 -20.15 -28.46 2.55
C GLY A 136 -19.08 -29.33 3.23
N ARG A 137 -19.49 -30.57 3.54
CA ARG A 137 -18.67 -31.62 4.17
C ARG A 137 -17.40 -31.95 3.35
N PRO A 138 -16.36 -32.59 3.92
CA PRO A 138 -15.20 -33.05 3.17
C PRO A 138 -15.56 -33.94 1.96
N ASN A 139 -14.74 -33.87 0.92
CA ASN A 139 -14.80 -34.67 -0.32
C ASN A 139 -16.06 -34.50 -1.19
N VAL A 140 -16.95 -33.54 -0.92
CA VAL A 140 -18.09 -33.21 -1.80
C VAL A 140 -17.67 -32.54 -3.12
N GLY A 141 -16.47 -31.95 -3.18
CA GLY A 141 -15.87 -31.37 -4.39
C GLY A 141 -15.93 -29.85 -4.52
N LYS A 142 -15.95 -29.10 -3.41
CA LYS A 142 -15.99 -27.62 -3.36
C LYS A 142 -14.89 -26.97 -4.20
N SER A 143 -13.63 -27.27 -3.86
CA SER A 143 -12.43 -26.88 -4.60
C SER A 143 -12.45 -27.28 -6.08
N THR A 144 -13.14 -28.36 -6.44
CA THR A 144 -13.34 -28.75 -7.85
C THR A 144 -14.33 -27.81 -8.55
N LEU A 145 -15.43 -27.43 -7.88
CA LEU A 145 -16.41 -26.48 -8.39
C LEU A 145 -15.80 -25.09 -8.58
N SER A 146 -15.09 -24.56 -7.58
CA SER A 146 -14.44 -23.25 -7.65
C SER A 146 -13.39 -23.19 -8.76
N ASN A 147 -12.50 -24.19 -8.84
CA ASN A 147 -11.51 -24.29 -9.93
C ASN A 147 -12.18 -24.39 -11.32
N GLN A 148 -13.33 -25.08 -11.43
CA GLN A 148 -14.06 -25.22 -12.69
C GLN A 148 -14.81 -23.94 -13.11
N MET A 149 -15.31 -23.15 -12.15
CA MET A 149 -15.91 -21.84 -12.41
C MET A 149 -14.88 -20.82 -12.87
N ILE A 150 -13.73 -20.76 -12.19
CA ILE A 150 -12.61 -19.84 -12.48
C ILE A 150 -11.86 -20.24 -13.77
N GLY A 151 -11.89 -21.53 -14.14
CA GLY A 151 -11.17 -22.08 -15.29
C GLY A 151 -9.68 -22.35 -15.04
N GLN A 152 -9.20 -22.05 -13.83
CA GLN A 152 -7.82 -22.27 -13.38
C GLN A 152 -7.80 -23.07 -12.07
N LYS A 153 -6.78 -23.92 -11.92
CA LYS A 153 -6.57 -24.68 -10.68
C LYS A 153 -5.85 -23.81 -9.66
N LEU A 154 -6.59 -23.33 -8.65
CA LEU A 154 -6.09 -22.58 -7.50
C LEU A 154 -6.07 -23.46 -6.24
N SER A 155 -7.20 -24.12 -5.94
CA SER A 155 -7.33 -25.00 -4.77
C SER A 155 -6.86 -26.43 -5.04
N ILE A 156 -6.38 -27.10 -3.98
CA ILE A 156 -6.01 -28.52 -3.99
C ILE A 156 -7.23 -29.42 -4.24
N VAL A 157 -7.09 -30.46 -5.08
CA VAL A 157 -8.16 -31.44 -5.34
C VAL A 157 -7.62 -32.87 -5.19
N THR A 158 -8.16 -33.62 -4.23
CA THR A 158 -7.84 -35.05 -3.98
C THR A 158 -8.97 -35.73 -3.20
N GLU A 159 -8.91 -37.06 -3.09
CA GLU A 159 -9.94 -37.91 -2.46
C GLU A 159 -9.81 -38.02 -0.93
N LYS A 160 -8.82 -37.36 -0.33
CA LYS A 160 -8.61 -37.34 1.13
C LYS A 160 -9.37 -36.16 1.76
N PRO A 161 -9.99 -36.33 2.93
CA PRO A 161 -10.63 -35.22 3.65
C PRO A 161 -9.62 -34.15 4.09
N GLN A 162 -10.12 -33.03 4.62
CA GLN A 162 -9.32 -31.96 5.25
C GLN A 162 -8.22 -31.35 4.35
N THR A 163 -8.47 -31.28 3.04
CA THR A 163 -7.52 -30.77 2.03
C THR A 163 -7.43 -29.26 1.98
N THR A 164 -8.53 -28.56 2.21
CA THR A 164 -8.59 -27.09 2.26
C THR A 164 -8.53 -26.68 3.73
N ARG A 165 -7.57 -25.81 4.10
CA ARG A 165 -7.35 -25.36 5.48
C ARG A 165 -7.44 -23.85 5.67
N HIS A 166 -6.87 -23.09 4.73
CA HIS A 166 -7.07 -21.64 4.64
C HIS A 166 -8.30 -21.32 3.78
N ARG A 167 -8.86 -20.12 3.91
CA ARG A 167 -9.89 -19.57 3.03
C ARG A 167 -9.24 -19.16 1.69
N ILE A 168 -9.43 -19.95 0.64
CA ILE A 168 -8.90 -19.62 -0.69
C ILE A 168 -9.93 -18.76 -1.42
N LEU A 169 -9.62 -17.48 -1.62
CA LEU A 169 -10.41 -16.56 -2.44
C LEU A 169 -10.05 -16.76 -3.92
N GLY A 170 -11.07 -17.00 -4.75
CA GLY A 170 -10.94 -17.20 -6.19
C GLY A 170 -11.88 -16.30 -6.98
N ILE A 171 -11.34 -15.49 -7.88
CA ILE A 171 -12.06 -14.44 -8.60
C ILE A 171 -12.48 -14.97 -9.97
N CYS A 172 -13.76 -14.81 -10.31
CA CYS A 172 -14.34 -15.17 -11.59
C CYS A 172 -15.05 -13.96 -12.20
N SER A 173 -14.36 -13.24 -13.08
CA SER A 173 -14.88 -12.06 -13.77
C SER A 173 -15.39 -12.36 -15.19
N GLY A 174 -16.40 -11.60 -15.61
CA GLY A 174 -16.87 -11.49 -16.98
C GLY A 174 -17.07 -10.01 -17.37
N PRO A 175 -17.59 -9.72 -18.58
CA PRO A 175 -17.90 -8.36 -18.99
C PRO A 175 -18.92 -7.69 -18.05
N GLU A 176 -20.01 -8.40 -17.73
CA GLU A 176 -21.15 -7.90 -16.97
C GLU A 176 -21.16 -8.36 -15.49
N TYR A 177 -20.12 -9.09 -15.03
CA TYR A 177 -20.09 -9.57 -13.64
C TYR A 177 -18.70 -9.76 -13.02
N GLN A 178 -18.68 -9.88 -11.69
CA GLN A 178 -17.59 -10.50 -10.93
C GLN A 178 -18.11 -11.33 -9.74
N MET A 179 -17.87 -12.63 -9.76
CA MET A 179 -18.16 -13.54 -8.64
C MET A 179 -16.88 -13.82 -7.85
N ILE A 180 -16.90 -13.63 -6.53
CA ILE A 180 -15.73 -13.82 -5.66
C ILE A 180 -15.97 -15.04 -4.77
N LEU A 181 -15.36 -16.17 -5.12
CA LEU A 181 -15.62 -17.47 -4.51
C LEU A 181 -14.71 -17.69 -3.29
N TYR A 182 -15.27 -17.85 -2.10
CA TYR A 182 -14.55 -18.39 -0.94
C TYR A 182 -14.63 -19.92 -0.96
N ASP A 183 -13.55 -20.61 -1.37
CA ASP A 183 -13.41 -22.05 -1.16
C ASP A 183 -12.98 -22.33 0.28
N THR A 184 -13.88 -22.96 1.05
CA THR A 184 -13.73 -23.14 2.50
C THR A 184 -13.25 -24.54 2.89
N PRO A 185 -12.67 -24.71 4.10
CA PRO A 185 -12.54 -26.00 4.76
C PRO A 185 -13.79 -26.88 4.70
N GLY A 186 -13.62 -28.20 4.72
CA GLY A 186 -14.75 -29.14 4.83
C GLY A 186 -15.37 -29.09 6.22
N VAL A 187 -16.67 -28.85 6.33
CA VAL A 187 -17.36 -28.76 7.64
C VAL A 187 -17.28 -30.10 8.38
N ILE A 188 -16.84 -30.07 9.64
CA ILE A 188 -16.53 -31.25 10.45
C ILE A 188 -17.19 -31.19 11.83
N GLU A 189 -17.99 -32.22 12.13
CA GLU A 189 -18.74 -32.37 13.40
C GLU A 189 -17.84 -32.53 14.65
N LYS A 190 -16.59 -33.00 14.46
CA LYS A 190 -15.68 -33.31 15.57
C LYS A 190 -14.33 -32.64 15.35
N LYS A 191 -14.13 -31.52 16.07
CA LYS A 191 -12.84 -30.84 16.22
C LYS A 191 -11.96 -31.68 17.16
N MET A 192 -10.81 -32.16 16.68
CA MET A 192 -9.85 -32.96 17.46
C MET A 192 -8.61 -32.12 17.86
N HIS A 193 -8.35 -31.06 17.11
CA HIS A 193 -7.21 -30.16 17.29
C HIS A 193 -7.62 -28.69 17.25
N MET A 194 -6.82 -27.79 17.81
CA MET A 194 -7.02 -26.34 17.72
C MET A 194 -7.09 -25.86 16.26
N LEU A 195 -6.29 -26.47 15.37
CA LEU A 195 -6.39 -26.29 13.91
C LEU A 195 -7.81 -26.51 13.38
N ASP A 196 -8.53 -27.53 13.86
CA ASP A 196 -9.88 -27.85 13.39
C ASP A 196 -10.88 -26.75 13.81
N SER A 197 -10.72 -26.21 15.03
CA SER A 197 -11.54 -25.09 15.53
C SER A 197 -11.30 -23.81 14.74
N MET A 198 -10.04 -23.45 14.47
CA MET A 198 -9.66 -22.30 13.63
C MET A 198 -10.14 -22.46 12.18
N MET A 199 -10.04 -23.67 11.61
CA MET A 199 -10.59 -23.97 10.29
C MET A 199 -12.10 -23.72 10.24
N MET A 200 -12.86 -24.01 11.30
CA MET A 200 -14.30 -23.69 11.34
C MET A 200 -14.62 -22.22 11.63
N LYS A 201 -13.75 -21.46 12.34
CA LYS A 201 -13.88 -19.99 12.43
C LYS A 201 -13.78 -19.36 11.04
N ASN A 202 -12.79 -19.78 10.25
CA ASN A 202 -12.63 -19.39 8.84
C ASN A 202 -13.84 -19.74 7.94
N VAL A 203 -14.54 -20.85 8.22
CA VAL A 203 -15.79 -21.20 7.49
C VAL A 203 -16.90 -20.19 7.79
N ARG A 204 -17.15 -19.87 9.07
CA ARG A 204 -18.16 -18.87 9.46
C ARG A 204 -17.84 -17.48 8.92
N ASN A 205 -16.60 -17.03 9.08
CA ASN A 205 -16.19 -15.70 8.61
C ASN A 205 -16.35 -15.56 7.08
N ALA A 206 -16.21 -16.66 6.31
CA ALA A 206 -16.51 -16.67 4.88
C ALA A 206 -18.02 -16.59 4.56
N ALA A 207 -18.89 -17.21 5.37
CA ALA A 207 -20.34 -17.15 5.19
C ALA A 207 -20.94 -15.79 5.61
N ILE A 208 -20.46 -15.21 6.72
CA ILE A 208 -20.89 -13.91 7.25
C ILE A 208 -20.69 -12.78 6.21
N ASN A 209 -19.61 -12.84 5.44
CA ASN A 209 -19.24 -11.80 4.46
C ASN A 209 -19.84 -12.03 3.05
N ALA A 210 -20.57 -13.13 2.82
CA ALA A 210 -21.08 -13.48 1.49
C ALA A 210 -22.40 -12.77 1.14
N ASP A 211 -22.64 -12.56 -0.16
CA ASP A 211 -23.94 -12.14 -0.72
C ASP A 211 -24.85 -13.36 -1.01
N CYS A 212 -24.28 -14.56 -1.20
CA CYS A 212 -25.01 -15.84 -1.26
C CYS A 212 -24.11 -17.05 -0.94
N VAL A 213 -24.72 -18.22 -0.70
CA VAL A 213 -24.03 -19.44 -0.24
C VAL A 213 -24.32 -20.65 -1.14
N LEU A 214 -23.28 -21.42 -1.47
CA LEU A 214 -23.38 -22.70 -2.16
C LEU A 214 -23.15 -23.85 -1.17
N VAL A 215 -24.16 -24.68 -0.90
CA VAL A 215 -24.02 -25.90 -0.10
C VAL A 215 -23.78 -27.09 -1.02
N VAL A 216 -22.52 -27.49 -1.18
CA VAL A 216 -22.14 -28.59 -2.06
C VAL A 216 -22.32 -29.94 -1.34
N VAL A 217 -23.09 -30.85 -1.95
CA VAL A 217 -23.30 -32.21 -1.46
C VAL A 217 -22.85 -33.26 -2.47
N ASP A 218 -22.58 -34.48 -1.98
CA ASP A 218 -22.09 -35.60 -2.79
C ASP A 218 -23.27 -36.45 -3.30
N ALA A 219 -23.59 -36.34 -4.60
CA ALA A 219 -24.69 -37.04 -5.23
C ALA A 219 -24.57 -38.57 -5.20
N CYS A 220 -23.42 -39.14 -4.83
CA CYS A 220 -23.29 -40.59 -4.64
C CYS A 220 -23.92 -41.06 -3.33
N LYS A 221 -23.78 -40.27 -2.25
CA LYS A 221 -24.17 -40.66 -0.88
C LYS A 221 -25.68 -40.66 -0.69
N VAL A 222 -26.20 -41.37 0.31
CA VAL A 222 -27.63 -41.31 0.66
C VAL A 222 -28.00 -39.86 0.99
N PRO A 223 -29.15 -39.33 0.51
CA PRO A 223 -29.62 -38.01 0.90
C PRO A 223 -29.74 -37.90 2.41
N HIS A 224 -29.24 -36.79 2.92
CA HIS A 224 -29.21 -36.45 4.34
C HIS A 224 -29.45 -34.94 4.45
N LYS A 225 -30.00 -34.52 5.59
CA LYS A 225 -30.18 -33.10 5.88
C LYS A 225 -28.82 -32.38 5.89
N ILE A 226 -28.88 -31.08 5.64
CA ILE A 226 -27.72 -30.17 5.67
C ILE A 226 -27.70 -29.29 6.93
N ASP A 227 -28.64 -29.51 7.87
CA ASP A 227 -28.87 -28.67 9.04
C ASP A 227 -27.58 -28.41 9.84
N ASP A 228 -26.70 -29.41 9.92
CA ASP A 228 -25.37 -29.38 10.55
C ASP A 228 -24.35 -28.49 9.80
N VAL A 229 -24.36 -28.55 8.47
CA VAL A 229 -23.50 -27.74 7.59
C VAL A 229 -23.92 -26.27 7.66
N LEU A 230 -25.23 -26.02 7.75
CA LEU A 230 -25.79 -24.69 7.96
C LEU A 230 -25.55 -24.16 9.38
N GLU A 231 -25.50 -25.01 10.40
CA GLU A 231 -25.32 -24.60 11.80
C GLU A 231 -23.88 -24.21 12.10
N GLU A 232 -22.93 -25.11 11.85
CA GLU A 232 -21.49 -24.82 12.05
C GLU A 232 -20.99 -23.76 11.05
N GLY A 233 -21.61 -23.65 9.86
CA GLY A 233 -21.16 -22.79 8.77
C GLY A 233 -21.81 -21.41 8.68
N ILE A 234 -23.12 -21.26 8.96
CA ILE A 234 -23.88 -20.00 8.78
C ILE A 234 -24.48 -19.51 10.11
N GLY A 235 -24.72 -20.40 11.07
CA GLY A 235 -25.27 -20.04 12.39
C GLY A 235 -26.69 -19.47 12.27
N THR A 236 -26.88 -18.25 12.77
CA THR A 236 -28.16 -17.52 12.83
C THR A 236 -28.50 -16.74 11.56
N LEU A 237 -27.57 -16.54 10.62
CA LEU A 237 -27.79 -15.71 9.41
C LEU A 237 -28.67 -16.37 8.33
N ARG A 238 -29.34 -17.49 8.64
CA ARG A 238 -30.09 -18.33 7.70
C ARG A 238 -31.25 -17.63 7.02
N ASP A 239 -31.93 -16.73 7.72
CA ASP A 239 -33.22 -16.20 7.29
C ASP A 239 -33.11 -15.04 6.28
N ASN A 240 -31.90 -14.49 6.08
CA ASN A 240 -31.64 -13.29 5.26
C ASN A 240 -30.68 -13.52 4.08
N LEU A 241 -30.17 -14.74 3.88
CA LEU A 241 -29.05 -15.03 2.96
C LEU A 241 -29.44 -16.13 1.94
N PRO A 242 -29.36 -15.91 0.62
CA PRO A 242 -29.73 -16.91 -0.37
C PRO A 242 -28.81 -18.14 -0.37
N ILE A 243 -29.39 -19.34 -0.45
CA ILE A 243 -28.69 -20.63 -0.37
C ILE A 243 -29.07 -21.53 -1.54
N LEU A 244 -28.07 -21.94 -2.34
CA LEU A 244 -28.20 -22.96 -3.38
C LEU A 244 -27.61 -24.29 -2.92
N LEU A 245 -28.35 -25.39 -3.05
CA LEU A 245 -27.79 -26.73 -2.87
C LEU A 245 -27.23 -27.27 -4.18
N VAL A 246 -25.92 -27.53 -4.21
CA VAL A 246 -25.20 -28.01 -5.39
C VAL A 246 -24.97 -29.53 -5.27
N LEU A 247 -25.78 -30.31 -5.99
CA LEU A 247 -25.77 -31.77 -5.97
C LEU A 247 -24.70 -32.32 -6.94
N ASN A 248 -23.45 -32.34 -6.47
CA ASN A 248 -22.25 -32.58 -7.29
C ASN A 248 -21.93 -34.07 -7.49
N LYS A 249 -21.15 -34.39 -8.54
CA LYS A 249 -20.77 -35.73 -9.02
C LYS A 249 -21.90 -36.48 -9.75
N LYS A 250 -22.78 -35.74 -10.46
CA LYS A 250 -23.88 -36.35 -11.24
C LYS A 250 -23.42 -37.35 -12.31
N ASP A 251 -22.17 -37.25 -12.75
CA ASP A 251 -21.49 -38.17 -13.68
C ASP A 251 -21.33 -39.61 -13.16
N LEU A 252 -21.49 -39.83 -11.84
CA LEU A 252 -21.36 -41.15 -11.21
C LEU A 252 -22.72 -41.82 -10.92
N ILE A 253 -23.85 -41.19 -11.29
CA ILE A 253 -25.21 -41.62 -10.92
C ILE A 253 -26.12 -41.68 -12.16
N LYS A 254 -27.08 -42.62 -12.16
CA LYS A 254 -28.05 -42.77 -13.24
C LYS A 254 -29.08 -41.62 -13.23
N PRO A 255 -29.53 -41.09 -14.39
CA PRO A 255 -30.47 -39.95 -14.43
C PRO A 255 -31.73 -40.11 -13.58
N GLY A 256 -32.37 -41.29 -13.60
CA GLY A 256 -33.56 -41.56 -12.78
C GLY A 256 -33.32 -41.67 -11.27
N GLU A 257 -32.07 -41.76 -10.83
CA GLU A 257 -31.68 -41.64 -9.42
C GLU A 257 -31.37 -40.18 -9.04
N ILE A 258 -30.86 -39.36 -9.97
CA ILE A 258 -30.67 -37.92 -9.77
C ILE A 258 -32.02 -37.25 -9.46
N ALA A 259 -33.06 -37.53 -10.25
CA ALA A 259 -34.40 -36.96 -10.07
C ALA A 259 -34.97 -37.22 -8.66
N LYS A 260 -34.83 -38.45 -8.13
CA LYS A 260 -35.27 -38.80 -6.77
C LYS A 260 -34.48 -38.08 -5.67
N ARG A 261 -33.20 -37.81 -5.92
CA ARG A 261 -32.34 -37.05 -5.00
C ARG A 261 -32.69 -35.55 -5.02
N LEU A 262 -33.02 -35.02 -6.21
CA LEU A 262 -33.49 -33.66 -6.42
C LEU A 262 -34.79 -33.40 -5.62
N GLU A 263 -35.82 -34.22 -5.85
CA GLU A 263 -37.11 -34.16 -5.16
C GLU A 263 -36.93 -34.25 -3.64
N TRP A 264 -36.03 -35.13 -3.16
CA TRP A 264 -35.74 -35.26 -1.74
C TRP A 264 -35.14 -33.97 -1.16
N TYR A 265 -34.13 -33.38 -1.79
CA TYR A 265 -33.51 -32.15 -1.29
C TYR A 265 -34.47 -30.96 -1.33
N GLN A 266 -35.23 -30.80 -2.42
CA GLN A 266 -36.28 -29.77 -2.54
C GLN A 266 -37.39 -29.90 -1.49
N LYS A 267 -37.66 -31.11 -0.98
CA LYS A 267 -38.72 -31.38 0.01
C LYS A 267 -38.24 -31.34 1.47
N PHE A 268 -36.96 -31.62 1.73
CA PHE A 268 -36.44 -31.85 3.08
C PHE A 268 -35.30 -30.89 3.50
N THR A 269 -34.97 -29.88 2.69
CA THR A 269 -34.03 -28.81 3.07
C THR A 269 -34.60 -27.43 2.71
N ASN A 270 -34.35 -26.42 3.55
CA ASN A 270 -34.79 -25.05 3.33
C ASN A 270 -33.70 -24.28 2.57
N VAL A 271 -33.78 -24.32 1.24
CA VAL A 271 -32.85 -23.70 0.29
C VAL A 271 -33.65 -23.10 -0.87
N ASP A 272 -33.12 -22.06 -1.53
CA ASP A 272 -33.79 -21.40 -2.66
C ASP A 272 -34.01 -22.35 -3.85
N ASP A 273 -33.02 -23.20 -4.13
CA ASP A 273 -32.98 -24.08 -5.30
C ASP A 273 -32.00 -25.26 -5.10
N VAL A 274 -32.07 -26.24 -5.99
CA VAL A 274 -31.21 -27.43 -6.03
C VAL A 274 -30.73 -27.70 -7.45
N ILE A 275 -29.43 -27.52 -7.72
CA ILE A 275 -28.84 -27.73 -9.06
C ILE A 275 -27.90 -28.95 -9.08
N PRO A 276 -28.17 -29.98 -9.90
CA PRO A 276 -27.30 -31.16 -10.03
C PRO A 276 -26.15 -30.89 -11.00
N VAL A 277 -24.90 -31.12 -10.58
CA VAL A 277 -23.70 -30.79 -11.38
C VAL A 277 -22.67 -31.92 -11.46
N SER A 278 -21.78 -31.82 -12.44
CA SER A 278 -20.47 -32.48 -12.38
C SER A 278 -19.38 -31.42 -12.48
N ALA A 279 -18.87 -30.99 -11.33
CA ALA A 279 -17.75 -30.05 -11.27
C ALA A 279 -16.49 -30.56 -12.01
N LYS A 280 -16.31 -31.88 -12.08
CA LYS A 280 -15.19 -32.54 -12.79
C LYS A 280 -15.25 -32.41 -14.31
N PHE A 281 -16.45 -32.28 -14.88
CA PHE A 281 -16.70 -32.24 -16.32
C PHE A 281 -17.42 -30.96 -16.78
N GLY A 282 -17.59 -29.96 -15.91
CA GLY A 282 -18.29 -28.70 -16.18
C GLY A 282 -19.81 -28.80 -16.30
N GLN A 283 -20.40 -30.00 -16.32
CA GLN A 283 -21.82 -30.18 -16.63
C GLN A 283 -22.74 -29.51 -15.60
N GLY A 284 -23.45 -28.47 -16.02
CA GLY A 284 -24.34 -27.66 -15.17
C GLY A 284 -23.62 -26.73 -14.19
N VAL A 285 -22.31 -26.51 -14.37
CA VAL A 285 -21.59 -25.51 -13.57
C VAL A 285 -21.98 -24.08 -14.00
N ASP A 286 -22.37 -23.90 -15.26
CA ASP A 286 -22.88 -22.61 -15.76
C ASP A 286 -24.29 -22.33 -15.23
N ASP A 287 -25.18 -23.33 -15.13
CA ASP A 287 -26.47 -23.22 -14.42
C ASP A 287 -26.30 -22.64 -12.98
N VAL A 288 -25.24 -23.04 -12.28
CA VAL A 288 -24.89 -22.53 -10.93
C VAL A 288 -24.37 -21.09 -10.99
N LYS A 289 -23.62 -20.70 -12.03
CA LYS A 289 -23.21 -19.30 -12.22
C LYS A 289 -24.44 -18.42 -12.47
N ASP A 290 -25.35 -18.84 -13.33
CA ASP A 290 -26.56 -18.07 -13.65
C ASP A 290 -27.44 -17.88 -12.39
N TRP A 291 -27.55 -18.91 -11.54
CA TRP A 291 -28.18 -18.76 -10.23
C TRP A 291 -27.44 -17.75 -9.34
N ILE A 292 -26.10 -17.82 -9.22
CA ILE A 292 -25.31 -16.85 -8.44
C ILE A 292 -25.57 -15.43 -8.95
N LEU A 293 -25.46 -15.21 -10.26
CA LEU A 293 -25.67 -13.91 -10.88
C LEU A 293 -27.10 -13.38 -10.68
N SER A 294 -28.11 -14.25 -10.57
CA SER A 294 -29.47 -13.83 -10.19
C SER A 294 -29.56 -13.24 -8.78
N LYS A 295 -28.71 -13.70 -7.84
CA LYS A 295 -28.68 -13.29 -6.43
C LYS A 295 -27.69 -12.17 -6.13
N LEU A 296 -26.60 -12.04 -6.90
CA LEU A 296 -25.62 -10.97 -6.69
C LEU A 296 -26.24 -9.58 -6.96
N PRO A 297 -25.93 -8.58 -6.12
CA PRO A 297 -26.37 -7.20 -6.32
C PRO A 297 -25.74 -6.59 -7.57
N PHE A 298 -26.34 -5.50 -8.05
CA PHE A 298 -25.66 -4.60 -8.98
C PHE A 298 -24.58 -3.80 -8.23
N GLY A 299 -23.42 -3.62 -8.87
CA GLY A 299 -22.27 -2.92 -8.30
C GLY A 299 -21.00 -3.09 -9.15
N PRO A 300 -19.99 -2.23 -8.95
CA PRO A 300 -18.70 -2.30 -9.65
C PRO A 300 -17.92 -3.57 -9.27
N ALA A 301 -16.85 -3.88 -10.01
CA ALA A 301 -15.94 -4.96 -9.64
C ALA A 301 -15.17 -4.58 -8.36
N TYR A 302 -14.95 -5.56 -7.47
CA TYR A 302 -14.13 -5.40 -6.26
C TYR A 302 -12.63 -5.64 -6.52
N TYR A 303 -12.29 -6.28 -7.65
CA TYR A 303 -10.92 -6.64 -8.03
C TYR A 303 -10.72 -6.49 -9.56
N PRO A 304 -9.49 -6.23 -10.04
CA PRO A 304 -9.19 -6.21 -11.47
C PRO A 304 -9.63 -7.49 -12.20
N LYS A 305 -10.26 -7.34 -13.37
CA LYS A 305 -10.92 -8.46 -14.06
C LYS A 305 -9.99 -9.52 -14.66
N ASP A 306 -8.68 -9.30 -14.66
CA ASP A 306 -7.69 -10.27 -15.18
C ASP A 306 -6.95 -11.07 -14.10
N ILE A 307 -7.20 -10.81 -12.80
CA ILE A 307 -6.66 -11.64 -11.71
C ILE A 307 -7.62 -12.74 -11.27
N ALA A 308 -7.05 -13.87 -10.86
CA ALA A 308 -7.79 -15.06 -10.39
C ALA A 308 -7.77 -15.23 -8.87
N SER A 309 -6.89 -14.54 -8.13
CA SER A 309 -6.83 -14.54 -6.67
C SER A 309 -6.00 -13.37 -6.13
N GLU A 310 -6.32 -12.92 -4.92
CA GLU A 310 -5.53 -11.96 -4.12
C GLU A 310 -4.30 -12.59 -3.44
N HIS A 311 -4.30 -13.92 -3.26
CA HIS A 311 -3.23 -14.64 -2.55
C HIS A 311 -1.90 -14.60 -3.33
N PRO A 312 -0.75 -14.41 -2.66
CA PRO A 312 0.55 -14.30 -3.33
C PRO A 312 1.04 -15.66 -3.87
N GLU A 313 1.88 -15.66 -4.91
CA GLU A 313 2.46 -16.90 -5.50
C GLU A 313 3.05 -17.86 -4.44
N ARG A 314 3.66 -17.33 -3.36
CA ARG A 314 4.24 -18.11 -2.26
C ARG A 314 3.21 -19.02 -1.56
N PHE A 315 1.97 -18.56 -1.41
CA PHE A 315 0.87 -19.35 -0.86
C PHE A 315 0.59 -20.58 -1.73
N PHE A 316 0.44 -20.37 -3.04
CA PHE A 316 0.16 -21.46 -3.97
C PHE A 316 1.34 -22.41 -4.17
N VAL A 317 2.58 -21.94 -4.04
CA VAL A 317 3.77 -22.80 -3.99
C VAL A 317 3.70 -23.76 -2.78
N ALA A 318 3.31 -23.28 -1.60
CA ALA A 318 3.09 -24.13 -0.44
C ALA A 318 1.95 -25.14 -0.68
N GLU A 319 0.82 -24.69 -1.21
CA GLU A 319 -0.33 -25.54 -1.53
C GLU A 319 -0.01 -26.62 -2.58
N ILE A 320 0.80 -26.32 -3.61
CA ILE A 320 1.23 -27.30 -4.61
C ILE A 320 2.11 -28.39 -3.97
N VAL A 321 3.08 -28.02 -3.12
CA VAL A 321 3.88 -29.00 -2.36
C VAL A 321 2.98 -29.82 -1.44
N ARG A 322 2.05 -29.17 -0.74
CA ARG A 322 1.09 -29.84 0.17
C ARG A 322 0.15 -30.79 -0.58
N GLU A 323 -0.28 -30.48 -1.79
CA GLU A 323 -1.00 -31.41 -2.65
C GLU A 323 -0.15 -32.66 -2.90
N LYS A 324 1.13 -32.53 -3.24
CA LYS A 324 1.97 -33.70 -3.51
C LYS A 324 2.20 -34.55 -2.27
N ILE A 325 2.23 -33.95 -1.07
CA ILE A 325 2.20 -34.69 0.21
C ILE A 325 0.90 -35.50 0.30
N PHE A 326 -0.24 -34.86 0.06
CA PHE A 326 -1.57 -35.48 0.04
C PHE A 326 -1.76 -36.50 -1.09
N MET A 327 -0.99 -36.46 -2.19
CA MET A 327 -0.97 -37.52 -3.20
C MET A 327 -0.12 -38.70 -2.75
N GLN A 328 1.11 -38.45 -2.31
CA GLN A 328 2.14 -39.48 -2.09
C GLN A 328 1.98 -40.26 -0.78
N TYR A 329 1.62 -39.60 0.33
CA TYR A 329 1.60 -40.23 1.66
C TYR A 329 0.18 -40.64 2.08
N ARG A 330 0.08 -41.57 3.03
CA ARG A 330 -1.17 -42.15 3.55
C ARG A 330 -1.21 -42.06 5.08
N ASN A 331 -2.31 -42.55 5.67
CA ASN A 331 -2.56 -42.54 7.11
C ASN A 331 -2.47 -41.12 7.68
N GLU A 332 -1.93 -40.93 8.88
CA GLU A 332 -1.86 -39.65 9.59
C GLU A 332 -0.90 -38.63 8.95
N VAL A 333 0.09 -39.07 8.17
CA VAL A 333 1.22 -38.23 7.73
C VAL A 333 0.78 -36.97 6.97
N PRO A 334 -0.11 -36.99 5.95
CA PRO A 334 -0.56 -35.77 5.28
C PRO A 334 -1.26 -34.77 6.20
N TYR A 335 -1.94 -35.26 7.24
CA TYR A 335 -2.70 -34.43 8.17
C TYR A 335 -1.80 -33.77 9.22
N ALA A 336 -0.67 -34.39 9.55
CA ALA A 336 0.34 -33.82 10.46
C ALA A 336 1.32 -32.84 9.78
N CYS A 337 1.27 -32.69 8.44
CA CYS A 337 2.15 -31.79 7.70
C CYS A 337 1.64 -30.34 7.67
N GLN A 338 2.56 -29.38 7.82
CA GLN A 338 2.44 -27.97 7.42
C GLN A 338 3.55 -27.65 6.40
N VAL A 339 3.34 -26.67 5.52
CA VAL A 339 4.29 -26.30 4.46
C VAL A 339 4.50 -24.78 4.44
N ASN A 340 5.75 -24.34 4.57
CA ASN A 340 6.14 -22.93 4.64
C ASN A 340 7.15 -22.60 3.52
N VAL A 341 7.03 -21.45 2.86
CA VAL A 341 8.03 -20.97 1.88
C VAL A 341 9.01 -20.02 2.59
N LEU A 342 10.16 -20.53 3.00
CA LEU A 342 11.17 -19.76 3.73
C LEU A 342 11.84 -18.70 2.83
N ASN A 343 12.03 -19.01 1.54
CA ASN A 343 12.69 -18.11 0.61
C ASN A 343 12.17 -18.29 -0.82
N TYR A 344 12.03 -17.18 -1.54
CA TYR A 344 11.75 -17.14 -2.99
C TYR A 344 12.59 -15.99 -3.55
N ILE A 345 13.60 -16.32 -4.35
CA ILE A 345 14.45 -15.37 -5.06
C ILE A 345 14.19 -15.51 -6.56
N SER A 346 13.50 -14.52 -7.16
CA SER A 346 13.32 -14.50 -8.61
C SER A 346 14.60 -14.07 -9.32
N ARG A 347 14.94 -14.73 -10.43
CA ARG A 347 16.17 -14.51 -11.19
C ARG A 347 15.83 -14.24 -12.66
N PRO A 348 16.34 -13.16 -13.30
CA PRO A 348 15.96 -12.85 -14.68
C PRO A 348 16.51 -13.84 -15.72
N THR A 349 17.74 -14.34 -15.52
CA THR A 349 18.51 -15.11 -16.50
C THR A 349 18.75 -16.58 -16.12
N SER A 350 18.22 -17.03 -14.98
CA SER A 350 18.42 -18.39 -14.47
C SER A 350 17.14 -18.92 -13.80
N LYS A 351 17.22 -20.06 -13.11
CA LYS A 351 16.07 -20.63 -12.41
C LYS A 351 15.79 -19.87 -11.12
N ASP A 352 14.52 -19.62 -10.82
CA ASP A 352 14.13 -19.02 -9.56
C ASP A 352 14.41 -19.98 -8.41
N PHE A 353 14.96 -19.47 -7.32
CA PHE A 353 15.32 -20.27 -6.16
C PHE A 353 14.19 -20.21 -5.14
N ILE A 354 13.60 -21.37 -4.82
CA ILE A 354 12.50 -21.51 -3.89
C ILE A 354 12.92 -22.52 -2.81
N GLN A 355 12.88 -22.10 -1.56
CA GLN A 355 13.20 -22.93 -0.39
C GLN A 355 11.93 -23.16 0.43
N VAL A 356 11.59 -24.44 0.63
CA VAL A 356 10.36 -24.86 1.31
C VAL A 356 10.70 -25.71 2.53
N GLU A 357 10.01 -25.45 3.64
CA GLU A 357 10.06 -26.25 4.85
C GLU A 357 8.76 -27.05 4.98
N ILE A 358 8.88 -28.36 5.21
CA ILE A 358 7.77 -29.22 5.61
C ILE A 358 7.89 -29.50 7.11
N VAL A 359 6.94 -28.99 7.88
CA VAL A 359 6.87 -29.20 9.33
C VAL A 359 5.97 -30.40 9.64
N VAL A 360 6.40 -31.27 10.55
CA VAL A 360 5.61 -32.41 11.06
C VAL A 360 5.64 -32.49 12.59
N GLU A 361 4.71 -33.23 13.17
CA GLU A 361 4.58 -33.35 14.64
C GLU A 361 5.58 -34.34 15.26
N LYS A 362 6.10 -35.32 14.51
CA LYS A 362 6.89 -36.43 15.06
C LYS A 362 8.05 -36.82 14.15
N GLU A 363 9.19 -37.19 14.74
CA GLU A 363 10.36 -37.65 13.99
C GLU A 363 10.06 -38.90 13.13
N SER A 364 9.13 -39.76 13.56
CA SER A 364 8.65 -40.89 12.73
C SER A 364 7.99 -40.44 11.42
N GLN A 365 7.23 -39.35 11.43
CA GLN A 365 6.60 -38.76 10.24
C GLN A 365 7.67 -38.15 9.31
N LYS A 366 8.71 -37.51 9.89
CA LYS A 366 9.87 -36.98 9.15
C LYS A 366 10.68 -38.10 8.48
N ILE A 367 10.91 -39.20 9.17
CA ILE A 367 11.55 -40.40 8.59
C ILE A 367 10.74 -40.97 7.41
N ILE A 368 9.40 -40.95 7.50
CA ILE A 368 8.51 -41.37 6.40
C ILE A 368 8.58 -40.40 5.21
N LEU A 369 8.57 -39.09 5.45
CA LEU A 369 8.71 -38.05 4.40
C LEU A 369 10.05 -38.12 3.67
N ILE A 370 11.15 -38.33 4.40
CA ILE A 370 12.49 -38.47 3.82
C ILE A 370 12.60 -39.80 3.06
N GLY A 371 12.21 -40.90 3.70
CA GLY A 371 12.31 -42.26 3.16
C GLY A 371 13.76 -42.76 3.05
N LYS A 372 13.92 -44.05 2.73
CA LYS A 372 15.24 -44.71 2.70
C LYS A 372 16.19 -44.03 1.70
N GLY A 373 17.18 -43.28 2.23
CA GLY A 373 18.16 -42.52 1.44
C GLY A 373 17.56 -41.30 0.72
N GLY A 374 16.60 -40.60 1.32
CA GLY A 374 15.99 -39.39 0.76
C GLY A 374 15.09 -39.62 -0.47
N LYS A 375 14.85 -40.89 -0.84
CA LYS A 375 14.14 -41.25 -2.08
C LYS A 375 12.69 -40.77 -2.11
N ALA A 376 11.98 -40.77 -0.98
CA ALA A 376 10.58 -40.34 -0.93
C ALA A 376 10.47 -38.82 -1.10
N LEU A 377 11.28 -38.05 -0.34
CA LEU A 377 11.36 -36.61 -0.47
C LEU A 377 11.80 -36.16 -1.88
N LYS A 378 12.73 -36.89 -2.51
CA LYS A 378 13.15 -36.60 -3.90
C LYS A 378 12.02 -36.78 -4.92
N VAL A 379 11.15 -37.78 -4.76
CA VAL A 379 9.97 -37.95 -5.62
C VAL A 379 8.97 -36.81 -5.38
N LEU A 380 8.69 -36.49 -4.10
CA LEU A 380 7.80 -35.40 -3.70
C LEU A 380 8.25 -34.05 -4.30
N ALA A 381 9.50 -33.66 -4.07
CA ALA A 381 10.07 -32.41 -4.57
C ALA A 381 10.15 -32.39 -6.11
N THR A 382 10.40 -33.52 -6.77
CA THR A 382 10.39 -33.59 -8.24
C THR A 382 9.00 -33.35 -8.80
N ALA A 383 7.96 -33.93 -8.19
CA ALA A 383 6.57 -33.72 -8.60
C ALA A 383 6.11 -32.28 -8.32
N ALA A 384 6.34 -31.77 -7.11
CA ALA A 384 5.95 -30.41 -6.73
C ALA A 384 6.63 -29.36 -7.61
N ARG A 385 7.94 -29.52 -7.89
CA ARG A 385 8.67 -28.63 -8.80
C ARG A 385 8.07 -28.61 -10.20
N LEU A 386 7.58 -29.72 -10.73
CA LEU A 386 6.98 -29.75 -12.08
C LEU A 386 5.66 -28.96 -12.14
N ASP A 387 4.79 -29.13 -11.13
CA ASP A 387 3.54 -28.35 -11.03
C ASP A 387 3.82 -26.87 -10.74
N ILE A 388 4.83 -26.53 -9.92
CA ILE A 388 5.28 -25.14 -9.70
C ILE A 388 5.79 -24.51 -11.02
N GLU A 389 6.51 -25.27 -11.86
CA GLU A 389 6.96 -24.77 -13.17
C GLU A 389 5.82 -24.59 -14.20
N ASP A 390 4.71 -25.32 -14.09
CA ASP A 390 3.49 -25.09 -14.90
C ASP A 390 2.65 -23.94 -14.33
N PHE A 391 2.60 -23.79 -13.01
CA PHE A 391 1.87 -22.71 -12.33
C PHE A 391 2.53 -21.33 -12.54
N LEU A 392 3.85 -21.23 -12.33
CA LEU A 392 4.61 -19.98 -12.51
C LEU A 392 5.01 -19.71 -13.98
N GLN A 393 4.74 -20.65 -14.90
CA GLN A 393 5.23 -20.63 -16.30
C GLN A 393 6.76 -20.40 -16.45
N LYS A 394 7.54 -20.63 -15.38
CA LYS A 394 8.98 -20.34 -15.27
C LYS A 394 9.74 -21.56 -14.74
N LYS A 395 11.07 -21.60 -14.90
CA LYS A 395 11.92 -22.69 -14.38
C LYS A 395 12.44 -22.38 -12.98
N VAL A 396 12.39 -23.38 -12.10
CA VAL A 396 12.73 -23.20 -10.68
C VAL A 396 13.73 -24.25 -10.18
N PHE A 397 14.52 -23.86 -9.18
CA PHE A 397 15.26 -24.75 -8.31
C PHE A 397 14.48 -24.80 -6.98
N LEU A 398 13.93 -25.97 -6.67
CA LEU A 398 13.16 -26.20 -5.45
C LEU A 398 14.02 -26.96 -4.45
N GLU A 399 14.33 -26.31 -3.33
CA GLU A 399 14.91 -26.93 -2.14
C GLU A 399 13.78 -27.26 -1.13
N VAL A 400 13.86 -28.43 -0.49
CA VAL A 400 12.83 -28.88 0.45
C VAL A 400 13.50 -29.50 1.69
N GLU A 401 13.26 -28.88 2.85
CA GLU A 401 13.67 -29.37 4.16
C GLU A 401 12.50 -30.02 4.90
N VAL A 402 12.77 -30.88 5.88
CA VAL A 402 11.74 -31.48 6.75
C VAL A 402 12.14 -31.32 8.22
N LYS A 403 11.33 -30.57 8.98
CA LYS A 403 11.57 -30.28 10.41
C LYS A 403 10.45 -30.86 11.29
N VAL A 404 10.77 -31.09 12.57
CA VAL A 404 9.78 -31.47 13.59
C VAL A 404 9.42 -30.26 14.44
N LYS A 405 8.12 -30.04 14.66
CA LYS A 405 7.55 -29.16 15.67
C LYS A 405 6.45 -29.95 16.38
N GLU A 406 6.76 -30.44 17.58
CA GLU A 406 5.83 -31.33 18.28
C GLU A 406 4.50 -30.63 18.58
N ASN A 407 3.39 -31.34 18.38
CA ASN A 407 2.03 -30.87 18.66
C ASN A 407 1.60 -29.54 18.00
N TRP A 408 2.24 -29.10 16.90
CA TRP A 408 1.96 -27.80 16.27
C TRP A 408 0.49 -27.53 15.92
N ARG A 409 -0.33 -28.58 15.73
CA ARG A 409 -1.79 -28.46 15.48
C ARG A 409 -2.63 -28.12 16.71
N GLN A 410 -2.02 -28.13 17.90
CA GLN A 410 -2.59 -27.68 19.18
C GLN A 410 -1.96 -26.37 19.68
N ASP A 411 -0.84 -25.95 19.09
CA ASP A 411 -0.09 -24.74 19.47
C ASP A 411 -0.72 -23.52 18.77
N GLU A 412 -1.44 -22.70 19.53
CA GLU A 412 -2.13 -21.54 18.99
C GLU A 412 -1.18 -20.47 18.43
N GLY A 413 0.00 -20.28 19.03
CA GLY A 413 1.01 -19.36 18.53
C GLY A 413 1.54 -19.78 17.16
N LEU A 414 1.89 -21.06 17.02
CA LEU A 414 2.29 -21.63 15.72
C LEU A 414 1.14 -21.60 14.70
N LEU A 415 -0.12 -21.82 15.11
CA LEU A 415 -1.26 -21.74 14.20
C LEU A 415 -1.53 -20.30 13.71
N ARG A 416 -1.42 -19.29 14.59
CA ARG A 416 -1.45 -17.87 14.22
C ARG A 416 -0.30 -17.52 13.27
N TYR A 417 0.92 -17.96 13.59
CA TYR A 417 2.13 -17.79 12.78
C TYR A 417 2.07 -18.48 11.40
N TYR A 418 1.34 -19.60 11.30
CA TYR A 418 1.02 -20.28 10.04
C TYR A 418 -0.28 -19.78 9.39
N GLY A 419 -0.84 -18.62 9.78
CA GLY A 419 -1.98 -18.02 9.09
C GLY A 419 -3.30 -18.83 9.18
N TYR A 420 -3.55 -19.50 10.31
CA TYR A 420 -4.83 -20.13 10.62
C TYR A 420 -5.72 -19.29 11.57
N GLY A 421 -5.12 -18.41 12.37
CA GLY A 421 -5.83 -17.47 13.26
C GLY A 421 -6.21 -16.15 12.58
N ASP A 422 -7.19 -15.47 13.17
CA ASP A 422 -7.79 -14.25 12.64
C ASP A 422 -6.84 -13.02 12.73
N THR A 423 -7.29 -11.88 12.21
CA THR A 423 -6.51 -10.63 12.11
C THR A 423 -6.68 -9.66 13.27
N GLU A 424 -7.69 -9.84 14.12
CA GLU A 424 -8.10 -8.91 15.18
C GLU A 424 -7.13 -8.92 16.38
N ASP A 425 -6.70 -10.10 16.84
CA ASP A 425 -5.86 -10.29 18.03
C ASP A 425 -4.36 -9.94 17.81
N ARG A 426 -4.01 -8.83 17.14
CA ARG A 426 -2.66 -8.59 16.59
C ARG A 426 -1.89 -7.35 17.10
N GLU A 427 -2.23 -6.81 18.26
CA GLU A 427 -1.56 -5.59 18.78
C GLU A 427 -0.25 -5.83 19.58
N GLU A 428 0.03 -7.02 20.13
CA GLU A 428 1.13 -7.17 21.13
C GLU A 428 2.42 -7.95 20.74
N GLU A 429 2.45 -8.80 19.71
CA GLU A 429 3.67 -9.57 19.36
C GLU A 429 4.10 -9.48 17.89
N GLY A 430 5.33 -9.00 17.65
CA GLY A 430 5.96 -8.79 16.34
C GLY A 430 6.39 -10.06 15.59
N SER A 431 5.46 -11.01 15.39
CA SER A 431 5.72 -12.30 14.73
C SER A 431 5.64 -12.23 13.19
N ASN A 432 6.78 -12.45 12.52
CA ASN A 432 6.90 -12.62 11.06
C ASN A 432 6.15 -13.88 10.54
N CYS A 433 4.82 -13.82 10.44
CA CYS A 433 3.96 -14.87 9.89
C CYS A 433 4.47 -15.40 8.54
N CYS A 434 4.49 -16.72 8.32
CA CYS A 434 5.06 -17.34 7.12
C CYS A 434 4.40 -16.94 5.78
N TYR A 435 3.27 -16.22 5.83
CA TYR A 435 2.56 -15.71 4.64
C TYR A 435 2.64 -14.18 4.48
N LEU A 436 3.30 -13.47 5.40
CA LEU A 436 3.57 -12.03 5.33
C LEU A 436 5.07 -11.76 5.14
N TYR A 437 5.40 -10.58 4.63
CA TYR A 437 6.76 -10.25 4.17
C TYR A 437 7.72 -9.95 5.35
N PRO A 438 8.82 -10.71 5.52
CA PRO A 438 10.06 -10.12 6.03
C PRO A 438 10.72 -9.25 4.92
N PRO A 439 11.42 -8.16 5.27
CA PRO A 439 11.88 -7.16 4.31
C PRO A 439 13.03 -7.65 3.42
N THR A 440 12.69 -8.27 2.28
CA THR A 440 13.65 -8.68 1.24
C THR A 440 13.10 -8.41 -0.16
N LYS A 441 13.99 -8.07 -1.10
CA LYS A 441 13.64 -7.38 -2.36
C LYS A 441 12.81 -8.26 -3.34
N ALA A 442 11.69 -7.69 -3.78
CA ALA A 442 10.96 -7.94 -5.03
C ALA A 442 10.40 -9.35 -5.34
N SER A 443 9.10 -9.58 -5.08
CA SER A 443 8.24 -10.50 -5.87
C SER A 443 6.73 -10.37 -5.56
N SER A 444 6.11 -9.19 -5.75
CA SER A 444 4.65 -9.02 -5.58
C SER A 444 3.88 -9.22 -6.89
N SER A 445 3.75 -10.49 -7.28
CA SER A 445 2.92 -10.94 -8.40
C SER A 445 1.58 -11.50 -7.88
N CYS A 446 0.46 -10.99 -8.38
CA CYS A 446 -0.85 -11.65 -8.26
C CYS A 446 -1.10 -12.53 -9.49
N ILE A 447 -1.98 -13.53 -9.36
CA ILE A 447 -2.19 -14.53 -10.42
C ILE A 447 -3.09 -13.97 -11.52
N ALA A 448 -2.55 -13.79 -12.72
CA ALA A 448 -3.35 -13.50 -13.91
C ALA A 448 -4.00 -14.76 -14.51
N ILE A 449 -5.14 -14.59 -15.19
CA ILE A 449 -5.89 -15.68 -15.85
C ILE A 449 -5.12 -16.18 -17.09
N TYR A 450 -4.50 -17.37 -16.99
CA TYR A 450 -3.74 -17.97 -18.10
C TYR A 450 -4.61 -18.85 -19.01
N GLY A 451 -5.21 -18.23 -20.04
CA GLY A 451 -6.01 -18.93 -21.05
C GLY A 451 -5.25 -20.04 -21.80
N ARG A 452 -5.66 -21.30 -21.61
CA ARG A 452 -5.03 -22.50 -22.21
C ARG A 452 -5.30 -22.66 -23.72
N GLY A 453 -4.68 -21.81 -24.53
CA GLY A 453 -4.60 -21.98 -25.99
C GLY A 453 -3.80 -23.24 -26.37
N ARG A 454 -4.48 -24.29 -26.85
CA ARG A 454 -3.84 -25.50 -27.40
C ARG A 454 -2.99 -25.14 -28.62
N SER A 455 -1.66 -25.23 -28.51
CA SER A 455 -0.74 -25.10 -29.65
C SER A 455 0.08 -26.38 -29.86
N SER A 456 0.22 -26.80 -31.12
CA SER A 456 0.87 -28.06 -31.49
C SER A 456 2.40 -27.90 -31.58
N ARG A 457 3.14 -28.89 -31.08
CA ARG A 457 4.61 -28.92 -31.16
C ARG A 457 5.06 -29.03 -32.62
N ARG A 458 5.91 -28.09 -33.09
CA ARG A 458 6.95 -28.39 -34.09
C ARG A 458 8.26 -27.69 -33.75
N ARG A 459 9.37 -28.38 -34.03
CA ARG A 459 10.74 -27.92 -33.78
C ARG A 459 11.27 -27.16 -35.00
N MET A 460 12.11 -26.15 -34.77
CA MET A 460 13.23 -25.85 -35.66
C MET A 460 14.42 -25.37 -34.81
N ARG A 461 15.66 -25.57 -35.30
CA ARG A 461 16.89 -25.20 -34.59
C ARG A 461 17.52 -23.93 -35.19
N LEU A 462 18.16 -23.16 -34.32
CA LEU A 462 19.48 -22.52 -34.47
C LEU A 462 19.97 -22.15 -35.89
N LEU A 463 20.19 -20.86 -36.13
CA LEU A 463 21.40 -20.36 -36.81
C LEU A 463 21.81 -19.00 -36.22
N VAL A 464 23.01 -18.50 -36.57
CA VAL A 464 23.81 -17.60 -35.71
C VAL A 464 24.53 -16.51 -36.52
N VAL A 465 24.23 -15.25 -36.16
CA VAL A 465 25.13 -14.05 -36.16
C VAL A 465 25.63 -13.48 -37.51
N VAL A 466 26.01 -12.19 -37.47
CA VAL A 466 26.54 -11.29 -38.52
C VAL A 466 25.58 -10.88 -39.66
N LEU A 467 25.06 -9.66 -39.56
CA LEU A 467 25.36 -8.63 -40.56
C LEU A 467 25.63 -7.29 -39.85
N VAL A 468 26.50 -6.47 -40.41
CA VAL A 468 27.23 -5.40 -39.69
C VAL A 468 27.00 -4.03 -40.33
N LEU A 469 27.04 -2.99 -39.49
CA LEU A 469 27.23 -1.56 -39.77
C LEU A 469 26.89 -1.07 -41.20
N LEU A 470 25.76 -0.38 -41.34
CA LEU A 470 25.60 0.78 -42.20
C LEU A 470 24.42 1.64 -41.69
N PHE A 471 24.38 2.91 -42.11
CA PHE A 471 23.49 3.99 -41.65
C PHE A 471 23.80 4.58 -40.26
N GLY A 472 24.47 5.73 -40.29
CA GLY A 472 24.50 6.73 -39.22
C GLY A 472 23.20 7.55 -39.14
N PRO A 473 23.16 8.60 -38.31
CA PRO A 473 21.94 8.99 -37.61
C PRO A 473 21.01 9.95 -38.37
N HIS A 474 19.71 9.77 -38.17
CA HIS A 474 18.71 10.84 -38.23
C HIS A 474 17.90 10.84 -36.92
N HIS A 475 17.49 12.03 -36.46
CA HIS A 475 16.93 12.22 -35.13
C HIS A 475 15.51 11.65 -34.97
N GLY A 476 15.21 11.19 -33.75
CA GLY A 476 13.96 10.52 -33.38
C GLY A 476 14.17 9.62 -32.17
N GLY A 477 14.62 10.19 -31.05
CA GLY A 477 15.02 9.43 -29.87
C GLY A 477 13.85 8.76 -29.14
N GLU A 478 13.60 7.48 -29.41
CA GLU A 478 12.99 6.63 -28.39
C GLU A 478 13.95 6.58 -27.19
N ALA A 479 13.53 7.06 -26.03
CA ALA A 479 14.33 7.03 -24.81
C ALA A 479 14.76 5.58 -24.50
N ALA A 480 16.08 5.33 -24.60
CA ALA A 480 16.67 4.11 -24.05
C ALA A 480 16.46 4.10 -22.54
N GLY A 481 16.19 2.92 -21.96
CA GLY A 481 15.84 2.81 -20.53
C GLY A 481 17.04 3.14 -19.64
N GLY A 482 17.08 4.35 -19.10
CA GLY A 482 18.01 4.80 -18.07
C GLY A 482 17.40 4.77 -16.67
N GLU A 483 18.26 4.89 -15.65
CA GLU A 483 17.90 4.88 -14.23
C GLU A 483 17.44 6.25 -13.70
N PHE A 484 17.80 7.32 -14.42
CA PHE A 484 17.28 8.67 -14.24
C PHE A 484 15.82 8.78 -14.70
N ILE A 485 15.12 9.81 -14.21
CA ILE A 485 13.78 10.15 -14.69
C ILE A 485 13.91 11.09 -15.89
N GLY A 486 13.31 10.70 -17.02
CA GLY A 486 13.21 11.51 -18.22
C GLY A 486 11.76 11.91 -18.51
N ILE A 487 11.52 12.52 -19.68
CA ILE A 487 10.19 12.90 -20.16
C ILE A 487 9.90 12.23 -21.50
N SER A 488 8.63 11.84 -21.71
CA SER A 488 8.12 11.24 -22.93
C SER A 488 6.79 11.90 -23.33
N GLY A 489 6.87 13.12 -23.87
CA GLY A 489 5.70 13.96 -24.13
C GLY A 489 5.18 14.55 -22.82
N LEU A 490 3.93 14.28 -22.48
CA LEU A 490 3.28 14.82 -21.27
C LEU A 490 3.61 14.09 -19.96
N HIS A 491 4.35 12.98 -20.01
CA HIS A 491 4.60 12.11 -18.86
C HIS A 491 6.09 11.99 -18.52
N PHE A 492 6.39 11.89 -17.23
CA PHE A 492 7.68 11.39 -16.76
C PHE A 492 7.86 9.91 -17.12
N VAL A 493 9.11 9.47 -17.30
CA VAL A 493 9.46 8.08 -17.56
C VAL A 493 10.69 7.63 -16.76
N LEU A 494 10.60 6.46 -16.13
CA LEU A 494 11.68 5.82 -15.37
C LEU A 494 11.91 4.40 -15.93
N ASN A 495 13.15 4.06 -16.27
CA ASN A 495 13.47 2.84 -17.03
C ASN A 495 12.62 2.73 -18.33
N GLY A 496 12.24 3.89 -18.88
CA GLY A 496 11.34 4.05 -20.03
C GLY A 496 9.86 3.73 -19.79
N ASN A 497 9.44 3.27 -18.61
CA ASN A 497 8.02 3.13 -18.26
C ASN A 497 7.47 4.46 -17.72
N PRO A 498 6.18 4.79 -17.93
CA PRO A 498 5.58 5.97 -17.30
C PRO A 498 5.77 5.98 -15.79
N PHE A 499 6.20 7.12 -15.27
CA PHE A 499 6.36 7.38 -13.85
C PHE A 499 5.31 8.41 -13.43
N PHE A 500 4.56 8.09 -12.37
CA PHE A 500 3.58 8.98 -11.77
C PHE A 500 3.98 9.21 -10.31
N ALA A 501 4.11 10.48 -9.92
CA ALA A 501 4.58 10.85 -8.60
C ALA A 501 3.41 10.99 -7.61
N ASN A 502 3.44 10.22 -6.54
CA ASN A 502 2.82 10.66 -5.28
C ASN A 502 3.94 10.92 -4.27
N GLY A 503 3.94 12.10 -3.66
CA GLY A 503 5.07 12.56 -2.86
C GLY A 503 4.68 13.52 -1.75
N PHE A 504 5.70 14.14 -1.15
CA PHE A 504 5.58 15.03 -0.01
C PHE A 504 6.70 16.06 0.02
N ASN A 505 6.48 17.16 0.72
CA ASN A 505 7.53 18.10 1.09
C ASN A 505 8.05 17.77 2.49
N ALA A 506 9.37 17.83 2.65
CA ALA A 506 10.04 17.72 3.95
C ALA A 506 11.32 18.58 3.89
N TYR A 507 11.15 19.89 4.03
CA TYR A 507 12.24 20.86 3.88
C TYR A 507 13.39 20.65 4.89
N TRP A 508 13.04 20.11 6.05
CA TRP A 508 13.89 19.95 7.24
C TRP A 508 14.90 18.80 7.16
N LEU A 509 14.84 17.94 6.12
CA LEU A 509 15.62 16.69 6.05
C LEU A 509 17.14 16.93 6.18
N MET A 510 17.70 17.88 5.42
CA MET A 510 19.13 18.23 5.52
C MET A 510 19.48 18.81 6.90
N THR A 511 18.64 19.73 7.41
CA THR A 511 18.85 20.43 8.68
C THR A 511 18.94 19.44 9.84
N LEU A 512 18.03 18.46 9.93
CA LEU A 512 18.15 17.39 10.92
C LEU A 512 19.30 16.42 10.62
N ALA A 513 19.53 16.03 9.37
CA ALA A 513 20.61 15.11 9.03
C ALA A 513 22.04 15.66 9.31
N SER A 514 22.18 16.97 9.44
CA SER A 514 23.43 17.62 9.88
C SER A 514 23.85 17.20 11.30
N ASP A 515 22.90 16.88 12.19
CA ASP A 515 23.16 16.29 13.50
C ASP A 515 23.03 14.76 13.38
N PRO A 516 24.13 13.99 13.54
CA PRO A 516 24.07 12.54 13.49
C PRO A 516 23.07 11.93 14.47
N SER A 517 22.74 12.60 15.58
CA SER A 517 21.74 12.14 16.56
C SER A 517 20.30 12.29 16.10
N GLN A 518 20.02 13.11 15.09
CA GLN A 518 18.66 13.34 14.55
C GLN A 518 18.41 12.61 13.22
N ARG A 519 19.41 11.90 12.68
CA ARG A 519 19.31 11.11 11.42
C ARG A 519 18.27 10.00 11.48
N ASP A 520 17.93 9.51 12.66
CA ASP A 520 16.86 8.53 12.84
C ASP A 520 15.49 9.12 12.45
N LYS A 521 15.22 10.42 12.69
CA LYS A 521 13.95 11.07 12.28
C LYS A 521 13.82 11.15 10.75
N VAL A 522 14.93 11.45 10.07
CA VAL A 522 15.03 11.44 8.60
C VAL A 522 14.79 10.03 8.06
N SER A 523 15.38 9.02 8.71
CA SER A 523 15.21 7.61 8.35
C SER A 523 13.78 7.13 8.56
N SER A 524 13.13 7.49 9.67
CA SER A 524 11.73 7.16 9.96
C SER A 524 10.79 7.80 8.94
N ALA A 525 10.88 9.11 8.68
CA ALA A 525 10.00 9.76 7.70
C ALA A 525 10.10 9.15 6.29
N LEU A 526 11.31 8.77 5.85
CA LEU A 526 11.51 8.06 4.57
C LEU A 526 10.99 6.61 4.61
N THR A 527 11.07 5.93 5.76
CA THR A 527 10.50 4.58 5.97
C THR A 527 8.98 4.63 5.93
N ASP A 528 8.37 5.52 6.71
CA ASP A 528 6.93 5.72 6.81
C ASP A 528 6.34 6.09 5.45
N ALA A 529 6.95 7.06 4.76
CA ALA A 529 6.54 7.46 3.42
C ALA A 529 6.59 6.30 2.40
N SER A 530 7.67 5.50 2.43
CA SER A 530 7.81 4.31 1.56
C SER A 530 6.77 3.23 1.89
N SER A 531 6.39 3.07 3.16
CA SER A 531 5.32 2.15 3.58
C SER A 531 3.94 2.58 3.07
N HIS A 532 3.69 3.90 2.98
CA HIS A 532 2.51 4.51 2.35
C HIS A 532 2.65 4.72 0.83
N GLU A 533 3.60 4.00 0.23
CA GLU A 533 3.83 3.89 -1.21
C GLU A 533 4.21 5.19 -1.93
N LEU A 534 4.57 6.25 -1.17
CA LEU A 534 5.11 7.51 -1.67
C LEU A 534 6.46 7.30 -2.37
N SER A 535 6.75 8.19 -3.30
CA SER A 535 7.74 7.97 -4.37
C SER A 535 8.66 9.17 -4.64
N VAL A 536 8.26 10.37 -4.22
CA VAL A 536 9.04 11.61 -4.36
C VAL A 536 9.03 12.36 -3.03
N ALA A 537 10.17 12.90 -2.64
CA ALA A 537 10.29 13.89 -1.57
C ALA A 537 10.90 15.18 -2.13
N ARG A 538 10.24 16.32 -1.90
CA ARG A 538 10.79 17.64 -2.20
C ARG A 538 11.41 18.23 -0.95
N THR A 539 12.64 18.73 -1.06
CA THR A 539 13.43 19.22 0.07
C THR A 539 14.43 20.28 -0.39
N TRP A 540 15.05 20.96 0.57
CA TRP A 540 15.96 22.08 0.32
C TRP A 540 17.41 21.62 0.34
N ALA A 541 18.13 21.91 -0.75
CA ALA A 541 19.58 21.79 -0.85
C ALA A 541 20.29 23.11 -0.53
N PHE A 542 19.59 24.06 0.10
CA PHE A 542 20.10 25.36 0.55
C PHE A 542 19.91 25.55 2.06
N SER A 543 20.75 26.41 2.63
CA SER A 543 20.47 27.23 3.81
C SER A 543 21.59 28.26 3.89
N ASP A 544 21.23 29.53 3.95
CA ASP A 544 22.11 30.64 3.63
C ASP A 544 22.27 31.59 4.83
N GLY A 545 23.50 31.75 5.31
CA GLY A 545 23.85 32.65 6.41
C GLY A 545 23.59 32.09 7.81
N GLY A 546 24.51 32.40 8.73
CA GLY A 546 24.55 31.81 10.09
C GLY A 546 25.53 30.64 10.19
N SER A 547 25.98 30.31 11.40
CA SER A 547 27.12 29.39 11.63
C SER A 547 26.88 27.94 11.20
N ASN A 548 25.62 27.49 11.23
CA ASN A 548 25.24 26.10 11.00
C ASN A 548 24.56 25.90 9.62
N ALA A 549 24.38 26.99 8.88
CA ALA A 549 23.81 27.00 7.54
C ALA A 549 24.73 26.25 6.55
N LEU A 550 24.14 25.66 5.50
CA LEU A 550 24.90 24.95 4.47
C LEU A 550 25.93 25.87 3.82
N GLN A 551 25.53 27.10 3.48
CA GLN A 551 26.39 28.16 2.96
C GLN A 551 26.38 29.35 3.93
N TYR A 552 27.41 29.46 4.78
CA TYR A 552 27.48 30.53 5.80
C TYR A 552 27.95 31.87 5.21
N SER A 553 28.69 31.84 4.10
CA SER A 553 29.09 33.00 3.28
C SER A 553 29.28 32.56 1.81
N PRO A 554 29.32 33.46 0.82
CA PRO A 554 29.36 33.08 -0.59
C PRO A 554 30.46 32.06 -0.91
N GLY A 555 30.09 30.96 -1.56
CA GLY A 555 31.02 29.88 -1.92
C GLY A 555 31.65 29.12 -0.74
N SER A 556 31.19 29.34 0.49
CA SER A 556 31.81 28.83 1.72
C SER A 556 30.83 27.95 2.51
N TYR A 557 31.19 26.68 2.73
CA TYR A 557 30.24 25.63 3.09
C TYR A 557 30.50 24.98 4.44
N ASN A 558 29.42 24.71 5.19
CA ASN A 558 29.47 23.84 6.35
C ASN A 558 29.43 22.37 5.91
N GLU A 559 30.59 21.71 5.91
CA GLU A 559 30.76 20.32 5.49
C GLU A 559 29.90 19.33 6.32
N GLN A 560 29.61 19.61 7.60
CA GLN A 560 28.71 18.77 8.40
C GLN A 560 27.25 18.88 7.91
N THR A 561 26.81 20.08 7.54
CA THR A 561 25.49 20.28 6.93
C THR A 561 25.42 19.65 5.53
N PHE A 562 26.50 19.73 4.75
CA PHE A 562 26.61 19.03 3.46
C PHE A 562 26.55 17.51 3.60
N GLN A 563 27.21 16.94 4.62
CA GLN A 563 27.11 15.52 4.97
C GLN A 563 25.72 15.12 5.51
N GLY A 564 24.92 16.09 5.95
CA GLY A 564 23.49 15.91 6.19
C GLY A 564 22.74 15.66 4.87
N LEU A 565 22.99 16.47 3.85
CA LEU A 565 22.40 16.26 2.53
C LEU A 565 22.91 14.97 1.85
N ASP A 566 24.21 14.64 2.00
CA ASP A 566 24.78 13.37 1.51
C ASP A 566 24.00 12.17 2.10
N PHE A 567 23.69 12.25 3.40
CA PHE A 567 22.87 11.27 4.11
C PHE A 567 21.46 11.18 3.53
N VAL A 568 20.75 12.31 3.38
CA VAL A 568 19.38 12.35 2.82
C VAL A 568 19.31 11.70 1.43
N VAL A 569 20.26 12.00 0.54
CA VAL A 569 20.34 11.35 -0.79
C VAL A 569 20.56 9.85 -0.65
N SER A 570 21.52 9.42 0.18
CA SER A 570 21.80 7.99 0.39
C SER A 570 20.63 7.23 1.04
N GLU A 571 19.85 7.89 1.91
CA GLU A 571 18.75 7.28 2.65
C GLU A 571 17.50 7.15 1.76
N ALA A 572 17.14 8.20 1.01
CA ALA A 572 16.05 8.15 0.04
C ALA A 572 16.27 7.04 -1.00
N SER A 573 17.51 6.83 -1.43
CA SER A 573 17.90 5.76 -2.35
C SER A 573 17.61 4.35 -1.81
N LYS A 574 17.78 4.11 -0.50
CA LYS A 574 17.45 2.81 0.14
C LYS A 574 15.95 2.51 0.10
N TYR A 575 15.12 3.53 0.33
CA TYR A 575 13.66 3.42 0.39
C TYR A 575 12.97 3.57 -0.98
N GLY A 576 13.74 3.82 -2.04
CA GLY A 576 13.24 3.96 -3.41
C GLY A 576 12.54 5.31 -3.68
N ILE A 577 12.74 6.29 -2.80
CA ILE A 577 12.19 7.64 -2.92
C ILE A 577 13.13 8.48 -3.80
N ARG A 578 12.56 9.32 -4.66
CA ARG A 578 13.29 10.25 -5.53
C ARG A 578 13.25 11.68 -4.97
N LEU A 579 14.30 12.47 -5.19
CA LEU A 579 14.43 13.79 -4.56
C LEU A 579 14.28 14.96 -5.54
N ILE A 580 13.37 15.89 -5.25
CA ILE A 580 13.39 17.24 -5.87
C ILE A 580 14.18 18.15 -4.93
N LEU A 581 15.25 18.77 -5.45
CA LEU A 581 16.20 19.56 -4.67
C LEU A 581 16.13 21.04 -5.06
N SER A 582 15.58 21.86 -4.17
CA SER A 582 15.54 23.32 -4.30
C SER A 582 16.88 23.94 -3.96
N LEU A 583 17.29 24.94 -4.75
CA LEU A 583 18.64 25.52 -4.72
C LEU A 583 18.71 26.92 -4.08
N VAL A 584 17.59 27.59 -3.80
CA VAL A 584 17.52 28.82 -2.97
C VAL A 584 16.07 29.13 -2.58
N ASN A 585 15.82 29.84 -1.48
CA ASN A 585 14.50 30.35 -1.12
C ASN A 585 14.21 31.75 -1.71
N ASN A 586 12.95 32.03 -2.06
CA ASN A 586 12.48 33.40 -2.25
C ASN A 586 12.28 34.16 -0.91
N TYR A 587 11.90 33.44 0.15
CA TYR A 587 11.63 34.00 1.47
C TYR A 587 12.89 34.10 2.36
N ASP A 588 12.78 34.86 3.44
CA ASP A 588 13.82 35.06 4.47
C ASP A 588 14.16 33.77 5.25
N ASP A 589 13.26 32.78 5.28
CA ASP A 589 13.44 31.53 6.03
C ASP A 589 14.59 30.71 5.45
N PHE A 590 15.55 30.38 6.33
CA PHE A 590 16.85 29.81 5.98
C PHE A 590 17.64 30.66 4.97
N GLY A 591 17.42 31.99 4.96
CA GLY A 591 18.25 33.01 4.32
C GLY A 591 17.73 33.51 2.98
N GLY A 592 17.70 32.63 1.99
CA GLY A 592 17.15 32.89 0.66
C GLY A 592 17.78 34.07 -0.10
N ARG A 593 17.09 34.52 -1.16
CA ARG A 593 17.52 35.59 -2.09
C ARG A 593 18.02 36.87 -1.39
N LYS A 594 17.41 37.19 -0.25
CA LYS A 594 17.73 38.35 0.58
C LYS A 594 19.10 38.24 1.24
N GLN A 595 19.49 37.04 1.69
CA GLN A 595 20.81 36.83 2.27
C GLN A 595 21.91 36.91 1.20
N TYR A 596 21.64 36.47 -0.03
CA TYR A 596 22.54 36.69 -1.17
C TYR A 596 22.73 38.18 -1.49
N VAL A 597 21.63 38.95 -1.54
CA VAL A 597 21.69 40.42 -1.69
C VAL A 597 22.42 41.09 -0.52
N ARG A 598 22.21 40.62 0.73
CA ARG A 598 22.95 41.10 1.90
C ARG A 598 24.45 40.85 1.74
N TRP A 599 24.89 39.65 1.36
CA TRP A 599 26.31 39.36 1.14
C TRP A 599 26.95 40.29 0.10
N ALA A 600 26.24 40.66 -0.97
CA ALA A 600 26.75 41.64 -1.93
C ALA A 600 26.82 43.06 -1.34
N ARG A 601 25.81 43.50 -0.59
CA ARG A 601 25.83 44.79 0.15
C ARG A 601 26.98 44.86 1.16
N ASP A 602 27.25 43.77 1.87
CA ASP A 602 28.34 43.68 2.86
C ASP A 602 29.74 43.75 2.20
N GLN A 603 29.85 43.38 0.92
CA GLN A 603 31.05 43.61 0.09
C GLN A 603 31.09 45.01 -0.58
N GLY A 604 30.12 45.89 -0.27
CA GLY A 604 30.07 47.26 -0.77
C GLY A 604 29.29 47.46 -2.08
N HIS A 605 28.55 46.46 -2.57
CA HIS A 605 27.71 46.63 -3.75
C HIS A 605 26.44 47.42 -3.44
N ASN A 606 26.20 48.49 -4.20
CA ASN A 606 25.06 49.40 -4.01
C ASN A 606 23.76 48.82 -4.61
N ILE A 607 23.19 47.83 -3.92
CA ILE A 607 21.98 47.11 -4.32
C ILE A 607 20.77 47.65 -3.54
N GLY A 608 19.76 48.19 -4.23
CA GLY A 608 18.62 48.88 -3.62
C GLY A 608 17.47 47.96 -3.20
N SER A 609 17.14 46.96 -4.02
CA SER A 609 16.04 46.01 -3.85
C SER A 609 16.53 44.61 -3.46
N GLU A 610 15.65 43.79 -2.91
CA GLU A 610 15.89 42.34 -2.75
C GLU A 610 15.66 41.60 -4.08
N ASP A 611 14.83 42.15 -4.96
CA ASP A 611 14.57 41.63 -6.32
C ASP A 611 15.77 41.80 -7.26
N GLU A 612 16.76 42.63 -6.91
CA GLU A 612 18.02 42.72 -7.65
C GLU A 612 18.83 41.41 -7.61
N PHE A 613 18.41 40.43 -6.79
CA PHE A 613 18.85 39.03 -6.92
C PHE A 613 18.70 38.49 -8.36
N PHE A 614 17.64 38.89 -9.08
CA PHE A 614 17.38 38.42 -10.44
C PHE A 614 18.21 39.15 -11.51
N THR A 615 18.84 40.29 -11.18
CA THR A 615 19.45 41.20 -12.17
C THR A 615 20.93 41.50 -11.92
N ASP A 616 21.37 41.66 -10.67
CA ASP A 616 22.75 42.00 -10.33
C ASP A 616 23.73 40.88 -10.72
N PRO A 617 24.82 41.18 -11.48
CA PRO A 617 25.77 40.16 -11.92
C PRO A 617 26.53 39.44 -10.80
N VAL A 618 26.73 40.07 -9.64
CA VAL A 618 27.51 39.49 -8.52
C VAL A 618 26.64 38.56 -7.69
N VAL A 619 25.40 38.96 -7.38
CA VAL A 619 24.42 38.09 -6.73
C VAL A 619 24.12 36.87 -7.59
N LYS A 620 23.93 37.06 -8.92
CA LYS A 620 23.82 35.95 -9.87
C LYS A 620 25.07 35.09 -9.94
N GLY A 621 26.25 35.67 -9.73
CA GLY A 621 27.51 34.93 -9.59
C GLY A 621 27.51 33.99 -8.38
N TYR A 622 27.18 34.52 -7.19
CA TYR A 622 27.08 33.74 -5.96
C TYR A 622 26.09 32.56 -6.09
N TYR A 623 24.92 32.80 -6.68
CA TYR A 623 23.95 31.72 -6.94
C TYR A 623 24.50 30.66 -7.91
N LYS A 624 25.18 31.06 -8.98
CA LYS A 624 25.81 30.12 -9.92
C LYS A 624 26.92 29.28 -9.28
N ASP A 625 27.72 29.86 -8.40
CA ASP A 625 28.72 29.13 -7.63
C ASP A 625 28.06 28.14 -6.64
N HIS A 626 26.87 28.47 -6.10
CA HIS A 626 26.07 27.55 -5.32
C HIS A 626 25.53 26.37 -6.14
N VAL A 627 24.81 26.65 -7.23
CA VAL A 627 24.32 25.63 -8.19
C VAL A 627 25.46 24.68 -8.58
N LYS A 628 26.60 25.23 -8.99
CA LYS A 628 27.78 24.43 -9.38
C LYS A 628 28.30 23.56 -8.23
N THR A 629 28.36 24.08 -7.02
CA THR A 629 28.86 23.33 -5.85
C THR A 629 27.92 22.19 -5.47
N VAL A 630 26.60 22.42 -5.45
CA VAL A 630 25.61 21.39 -5.13
C VAL A 630 25.58 20.30 -6.20
N LEU A 631 25.48 20.66 -7.49
CA LEU A 631 25.46 19.68 -8.59
C LEU A 631 26.73 18.83 -8.62
N THR A 632 27.90 19.41 -8.38
CA THR A 632 29.20 18.70 -8.45
C THR A 632 29.69 18.11 -7.12
N ARG A 633 28.87 18.15 -6.05
CA ARG A 633 29.13 17.43 -4.80
C ARG A 633 29.30 15.95 -5.08
N VAL A 634 30.44 15.38 -4.70
CA VAL A 634 30.58 13.92 -4.54
C VAL A 634 30.03 13.55 -3.17
N ASN A 635 29.02 12.69 -3.15
CA ASN A 635 28.38 12.21 -1.93
C ASN A 635 29.37 11.35 -1.13
N ASN A 636 29.68 11.71 0.12
CA ASN A 636 30.68 10.99 0.94
C ASN A 636 30.25 9.57 1.34
N LEU A 637 28.98 9.19 1.16
CA LEU A 637 28.43 7.88 1.52
C LEU A 637 28.23 6.96 0.30
N THR A 638 27.82 7.50 -0.85
CA THR A 638 27.63 6.71 -2.09
C THR A 638 28.84 6.73 -3.02
N GLY A 639 29.70 7.75 -2.91
CA GLY A 639 30.83 8.00 -3.83
C GLY A 639 30.42 8.53 -5.21
N VAL A 640 29.14 8.87 -5.40
CA VAL A 640 28.58 9.36 -6.67
C VAL A 640 28.46 10.89 -6.62
N ALA A 641 28.72 11.57 -7.74
CA ALA A 641 28.43 13.00 -7.85
C ALA A 641 26.92 13.23 -7.94
N TYR A 642 26.37 14.26 -7.28
CA TYR A 642 24.92 14.50 -7.25
C TYR A 642 24.33 14.58 -8.67
N LYS A 643 24.98 15.31 -9.57
CA LYS A 643 24.63 15.39 -11.00
C LYS A 643 24.60 14.04 -11.76
N ASP A 644 25.13 12.97 -11.18
CA ASP A 644 25.23 11.62 -11.73
C ASP A 644 24.52 10.57 -10.83
N ASP A 645 23.83 10.97 -9.75
CA ASP A 645 23.10 10.07 -8.84
C ASP A 645 21.59 10.03 -9.19
N PRO A 646 21.08 8.94 -9.80
CA PRO A 646 19.71 8.84 -10.27
C PRO A 646 18.65 8.79 -9.14
N THR A 647 19.05 8.93 -7.88
CA THR A 647 18.13 9.17 -6.75
C THR A 647 17.48 10.55 -6.86
N ILE A 648 18.12 11.52 -7.51
CA ILE A 648 17.53 12.85 -7.74
C ILE A 648 16.49 12.75 -8.88
N PHE A 649 15.34 13.37 -8.67
CA PHE A 649 14.25 13.53 -9.65
C PHE A 649 14.54 14.71 -10.56
N ALA A 650 14.75 15.88 -9.93
CA ALA A 650 15.00 17.15 -10.58
C ALA A 650 15.71 18.13 -9.64
N TRP A 651 16.28 19.14 -10.25
CA TRP A 651 16.65 20.39 -9.60
C TRP A 651 15.48 21.38 -9.68
N GLU A 652 15.32 22.20 -8.64
CA GLU A 652 14.42 23.36 -8.64
C GLU A 652 15.28 24.64 -8.50
N LEU A 653 15.06 25.62 -9.38
CA LEU A 653 15.88 26.85 -9.39
C LEU A 653 15.75 27.67 -8.11
N MET A 654 14.52 27.92 -7.64
CA MET A 654 14.20 28.70 -6.42
C MET A 654 12.82 28.29 -5.91
N ASN A 655 12.65 28.15 -4.60
CA ASN A 655 11.33 27.98 -3.98
C ASN A 655 10.51 29.28 -4.06
N GLU A 656 9.35 29.24 -4.73
CA GLU A 656 8.37 30.32 -4.86
C GLU A 656 8.93 31.69 -5.33
N PRO A 657 9.59 31.79 -6.50
CA PRO A 657 10.27 33.01 -6.92
C PRO A 657 9.26 34.14 -7.21
N ARG A 658 9.46 35.31 -6.58
CA ARG A 658 8.64 36.50 -6.77
C ARG A 658 9.51 37.72 -7.07
N CYS A 659 9.13 38.54 -8.05
CA CYS A 659 9.76 39.80 -8.43
C CYS A 659 8.71 40.94 -8.51
N PRO A 660 8.13 41.39 -7.38
CA PRO A 660 7.10 42.43 -7.35
C PRO A 660 7.56 43.80 -7.90
N SER A 661 8.86 44.06 -8.02
CA SER A 661 9.38 45.27 -8.66
C SER A 661 9.34 45.26 -10.19
N ASP A 662 9.13 44.09 -10.82
CA ASP A 662 8.95 43.94 -12.27
C ASP A 662 7.74 43.05 -12.62
N LEU A 663 6.54 43.62 -12.47
CA LEU A 663 5.28 42.98 -12.86
C LEU A 663 5.13 42.76 -14.39
N SER A 664 6.10 43.18 -15.22
CA SER A 664 6.14 42.76 -16.63
C SER A 664 6.60 41.30 -16.80
N GLY A 665 7.19 40.71 -15.76
CA GLY A 665 7.76 39.37 -15.77
C GLY A 665 9.11 39.24 -16.48
N LYS A 666 9.62 40.32 -17.10
CA LYS A 666 10.83 40.29 -17.91
C LYS A 666 12.07 39.88 -17.09
N SER A 667 12.26 40.46 -15.91
CA SER A 667 13.42 40.18 -15.06
C SER A 667 13.45 38.72 -14.60
N MET A 668 12.27 38.14 -14.34
CA MET A 668 12.11 36.72 -14.02
C MET A 668 12.39 35.83 -15.25
N GLN A 669 11.83 36.17 -16.41
CA GLN A 669 12.04 35.45 -17.67
C GLN A 669 13.52 35.41 -18.07
N ASP A 670 14.23 36.54 -17.96
CA ASP A 670 15.66 36.65 -18.23
C ASP A 670 16.48 35.80 -17.24
N TRP A 671 16.16 35.87 -15.93
CA TRP A 671 16.86 35.11 -14.90
C TRP A 671 16.68 33.60 -15.05
N ILE A 672 15.44 33.11 -15.20
CA ILE A 672 15.17 31.68 -15.41
C ILE A 672 15.86 31.19 -16.69
N THR A 673 15.88 32.00 -17.76
CA THR A 673 16.59 31.66 -19.01
C THR A 673 18.10 31.53 -18.78
N GLU A 674 18.71 32.47 -18.04
CA GLU A 674 20.14 32.48 -17.73
C GLU A 674 20.54 31.30 -16.82
N MET A 675 19.75 31.02 -15.79
CA MET A 675 20.05 29.99 -14.79
C MET A 675 19.76 28.58 -15.28
N ALA A 676 18.65 28.36 -16.01
CA ALA A 676 18.36 27.06 -16.58
C ALA A 676 19.42 26.64 -17.62
N ALA A 677 19.87 27.58 -18.47
CA ALA A 677 20.96 27.33 -19.41
C ALA A 677 22.29 27.04 -18.70
N PHE A 678 22.60 27.74 -17.60
CA PHE A 678 23.80 27.50 -16.81
C PHE A 678 23.77 26.12 -16.13
N LEU A 679 22.68 25.78 -15.43
CA LEU A 679 22.52 24.51 -14.72
C LEU A 679 22.60 23.33 -15.69
N LYS A 680 21.89 23.40 -16.82
CA LYS A 680 21.92 22.38 -17.89
C LYS A 680 23.28 22.24 -18.59
N SER A 681 24.19 23.21 -18.44
CA SER A 681 25.58 23.07 -18.91
C SER A 681 26.48 22.23 -17.98
N ILE A 682 26.04 22.02 -16.73
CA ILE A 682 26.74 21.24 -15.70
C ILE A 682 26.12 19.84 -15.59
N ASP A 683 24.79 19.76 -15.62
CA ASP A 683 24.00 18.53 -15.51
C ASP A 683 22.97 18.42 -16.64
N GLY A 684 23.16 17.43 -17.51
CA GLY A 684 22.22 17.05 -18.57
C GLY A 684 21.53 15.69 -18.33
N ASN A 685 21.70 15.10 -17.14
CA ASN A 685 21.09 13.83 -16.74
C ASN A 685 19.73 14.07 -16.08
N HIS A 686 19.66 15.05 -15.17
CA HIS A 686 18.46 15.35 -14.39
C HIS A 686 17.50 16.32 -15.08
N LEU A 687 16.23 16.24 -14.67
CA LEU A 687 15.24 17.25 -15.02
C LEU A 687 15.48 18.55 -14.23
N LEU A 688 14.93 19.65 -14.73
CA LEU A 688 14.95 20.96 -14.11
C LEU A 688 13.56 21.59 -14.16
N GLU A 689 13.15 22.21 -13.07
CA GLU A 689 12.03 23.16 -13.05
C GLU A 689 12.38 24.45 -12.27
N ALA A 690 11.45 25.41 -12.29
CA ALA A 690 11.67 26.78 -11.84
C ALA A 690 11.07 27.13 -10.46
N GLY A 691 10.43 26.18 -9.78
CA GLY A 691 9.80 26.32 -8.46
C GLY A 691 8.63 27.31 -8.41
N LEU A 692 7.94 27.49 -9.55
CA LEU A 692 6.84 28.44 -9.69
C LEU A 692 5.59 27.96 -8.93
N GLU A 693 4.97 28.89 -8.21
CA GLU A 693 3.66 28.68 -7.59
C GLU A 693 2.52 28.51 -8.60
N GLY A 694 2.67 29.07 -9.81
CA GLY A 694 1.69 28.99 -10.91
C GLY A 694 1.11 30.33 -11.39
N PHE A 695 1.43 31.47 -10.79
CA PHE A 695 0.79 32.73 -11.20
C PHE A 695 1.02 33.09 -12.68
N TYR A 696 -0.04 33.57 -13.32
CA TYR A 696 -0.01 34.14 -14.66
C TYR A 696 0.32 35.65 -14.58
N GLY A 697 1.08 36.16 -15.55
CA GLY A 697 1.48 37.57 -15.62
C GLY A 697 0.43 38.49 -16.22
N GLU A 698 0.66 39.80 -16.15
CA GLU A 698 -0.27 40.86 -16.60
C GLU A 698 -0.73 40.72 -18.07
N SER A 699 0.07 40.10 -18.93
CA SER A 699 -0.25 39.88 -20.35
C SER A 699 -1.00 38.57 -20.65
N SER A 700 -1.10 37.65 -19.69
CA SER A 700 -1.73 36.35 -19.90
C SER A 700 -3.25 36.45 -20.00
N PRO A 701 -3.89 35.69 -20.94
CA PRO A 701 -5.35 35.58 -20.98
C PRO A 701 -5.93 34.91 -19.72
N GLN A 702 -5.14 34.08 -19.02
CA GLN A 702 -5.58 33.35 -17.82
C GLN A 702 -5.41 34.13 -16.50
N LYS A 703 -4.93 35.38 -16.51
CA LYS A 703 -4.62 36.13 -15.27
C LYS A 703 -5.79 36.30 -14.27
N GLN A 704 -7.03 36.13 -14.73
CA GLN A 704 -8.23 36.07 -13.89
C GLN A 704 -8.30 34.81 -13.00
N ALA A 705 -7.44 33.80 -13.24
CA ALA A 705 -7.31 32.62 -12.39
C ALA A 705 -6.41 32.87 -11.16
N ASN A 706 -5.60 33.93 -11.15
CA ASN A 706 -4.82 34.31 -9.96
C ASN A 706 -5.75 34.73 -8.80
N PRO A 707 -5.33 34.59 -7.53
CA PRO A 707 -6.11 35.01 -6.34
C PRO A 707 -6.14 36.54 -6.14
N GLY A 708 -6.31 37.33 -7.21
CA GLY A 708 -6.44 38.79 -7.15
C GLY A 708 -5.13 39.59 -7.09
N PHE A 709 -3.97 38.94 -7.12
CA PHE A 709 -2.65 39.61 -7.16
C PHE A 709 -1.71 39.03 -8.24
N GLN A 710 -0.54 39.65 -8.38
CA GLN A 710 0.55 39.22 -9.26
C GLN A 710 1.90 39.40 -8.55
N VAL A 711 2.90 38.63 -9.00
CA VAL A 711 4.21 38.55 -8.33
C VAL A 711 5.41 38.68 -9.27
N GLY A 712 5.21 39.06 -10.54
CA GLY A 712 6.30 39.15 -11.53
C GLY A 712 6.76 37.81 -12.12
N THR A 713 5.97 36.74 -11.96
CA THR A 713 6.08 35.48 -12.71
C THR A 713 5.01 35.39 -13.80
N ASP A 714 5.19 34.48 -14.75
CA ASP A 714 4.16 34.07 -15.71
C ASP A 714 4.31 32.58 -16.05
N PHE A 715 3.36 31.76 -15.58
CA PHE A 715 3.37 30.31 -15.74
C PHE A 715 3.58 29.82 -17.17
N VAL A 716 3.09 30.53 -18.19
CA VAL A 716 3.21 30.09 -19.59
C VAL A 716 4.60 30.40 -20.12
N THR A 717 5.04 31.65 -20.07
CA THR A 717 6.30 32.08 -20.70
C THR A 717 7.53 31.61 -19.92
N ASN A 718 7.46 31.53 -18.59
CA ASN A 718 8.54 30.96 -17.78
C ASN A 718 8.71 29.46 -18.07
N ASN A 719 7.62 28.68 -18.09
CA ASN A 719 7.71 27.24 -18.42
C ASN A 719 7.91 26.96 -19.92
N GLN A 720 7.84 27.94 -20.82
CA GLN A 720 8.25 27.79 -22.22
C GLN A 720 9.78 27.78 -22.41
N ILE A 721 10.56 28.20 -21.41
CA ILE A 721 12.03 28.24 -21.48
C ILE A 721 12.58 26.83 -21.80
N PRO A 722 13.49 26.67 -22.80
CA PRO A 722 13.94 25.35 -23.24
C PRO A 722 14.73 24.52 -22.22
N GLY A 723 15.31 25.15 -21.20
CA GLY A 723 16.02 24.47 -20.12
C GLY A 723 15.11 23.93 -19.00
N ILE A 724 13.86 24.38 -18.94
CA ILE A 724 12.84 23.88 -18.01
C ILE A 724 12.16 22.67 -18.63
N ASP A 725 12.13 21.53 -17.96
CA ASP A 725 11.63 20.27 -18.52
C ASP A 725 10.13 20.06 -18.25
N PHE A 726 9.67 20.43 -17.06
CA PHE A 726 8.28 20.31 -16.62
C PHE A 726 7.83 21.53 -15.82
N ALA A 727 6.51 21.68 -15.66
CA ALA A 727 5.91 22.79 -14.93
C ALA A 727 5.51 22.39 -13.50
N THR A 728 5.58 23.35 -12.58
CA THR A 728 5.17 23.23 -11.17
C THR A 728 3.88 24.01 -10.90
N LEU A 729 3.21 23.66 -9.78
CA LEU A 729 2.02 24.34 -9.28
C LEU A 729 1.96 24.21 -7.76
N HIS A 730 1.79 25.32 -7.05
CA HIS A 730 1.53 25.34 -5.61
C HIS A 730 0.03 25.64 -5.39
N SER A 731 -0.50 25.40 -4.19
CA SER A 731 -1.93 25.61 -3.89
C SER A 731 -2.20 25.83 -2.41
N TYR A 732 -2.35 27.10 -2.02
CA TYR A 732 -2.75 27.51 -0.66
C TYR A 732 -3.98 28.45 -0.68
N PRO A 733 -5.19 27.92 -0.94
CA PRO A 733 -6.42 28.73 -0.98
C PRO A 733 -6.73 29.41 0.36
N ASP A 734 -6.34 28.80 1.48
CA ASP A 734 -6.45 29.34 2.84
C ASP A 734 -5.56 30.58 3.04
N GLN A 735 -4.31 30.54 2.59
CA GLN A 735 -3.39 31.70 2.65
C GLN A 735 -3.75 32.80 1.63
N TRP A 736 -4.16 32.41 0.43
CA TRP A 736 -4.40 33.35 -0.68
C TRP A 736 -5.78 34.00 -0.64
N LEU A 737 -6.79 33.32 -0.07
CA LEU A 737 -8.17 33.82 0.05
C LEU A 737 -8.67 33.79 1.51
N PRO A 738 -7.96 34.40 2.48
CA PRO A 738 -8.23 34.25 3.93
C PRO A 738 -9.55 34.87 4.41
N ASN A 739 -10.27 35.58 3.53
CA ASN A 739 -11.60 36.15 3.79
C ASN A 739 -12.74 35.36 3.09
N SER A 740 -12.43 34.20 2.50
CA SER A 740 -13.40 33.34 1.79
C SER A 740 -13.69 32.07 2.58
N ASP A 741 -14.94 31.59 2.50
CA ASP A 741 -15.33 30.29 3.06
C ASP A 741 -14.67 29.10 2.35
N ASP A 742 -14.66 27.92 3.00
CA ASP A 742 -14.05 26.70 2.44
C ASP A 742 -14.64 26.28 1.09
N GLN A 743 -15.93 26.55 0.84
CA GLN A 743 -16.58 26.23 -0.43
C GLN A 743 -16.01 27.11 -1.56
N SER A 744 -15.79 28.39 -1.29
CA SER A 744 -15.17 29.36 -2.20
C SER A 744 -13.68 29.08 -2.40
N GLN A 745 -12.95 28.72 -1.34
CA GLN A 745 -11.57 28.24 -1.40
C GLN A 745 -11.44 26.98 -2.27
N LEU A 746 -12.33 25.99 -2.09
CA LEU A 746 -12.35 24.75 -2.86
C LEU A 746 -12.79 24.97 -4.32
N ALA A 747 -13.70 25.90 -4.58
CA ALA A 747 -14.08 26.32 -5.93
C ALA A 747 -12.91 27.00 -6.66
N PHE A 748 -12.19 27.90 -5.98
CA PHE A 748 -10.95 28.48 -6.49
C PHE A 748 -9.92 27.39 -6.81
N LEU A 749 -9.67 26.45 -5.88
CA LEU A 749 -8.70 25.35 -6.07
C LEU A 749 -9.03 24.50 -7.30
N ASN A 750 -10.30 24.17 -7.53
CA ASN A 750 -10.71 23.40 -8.70
C ASN A 750 -10.46 24.16 -10.00
N ASN A 751 -10.79 25.46 -10.06
CA ASN A 751 -10.51 26.29 -11.23
C ASN A 751 -9.00 26.49 -11.46
N TRP A 752 -8.24 26.72 -10.37
CA TRP A 752 -6.79 26.85 -10.37
C TRP A 752 -6.15 25.61 -10.99
N LEU A 753 -6.51 24.41 -10.53
CA LEU A 753 -6.07 23.15 -11.13
C LEU A 753 -6.51 23.04 -12.60
N ASP A 754 -7.79 23.21 -12.92
CA ASP A 754 -8.32 22.99 -14.28
C ASP A 754 -7.72 23.90 -15.36
N VAL A 755 -7.33 25.13 -15.01
CA VAL A 755 -6.65 26.04 -15.95
C VAL A 755 -5.19 25.62 -16.18
N HIS A 756 -4.44 25.30 -15.11
CA HIS A 756 -3.05 24.86 -15.23
C HIS A 756 -2.89 23.52 -15.94
N ILE A 757 -3.77 22.57 -15.66
CA ILE A 757 -3.77 21.25 -16.32
C ILE A 757 -4.01 21.40 -17.83
N ARG A 758 -4.88 22.33 -18.22
CA ARG A 758 -5.18 22.66 -19.62
C ARG A 758 -3.99 23.33 -20.30
N ASP A 759 -3.44 24.39 -19.72
CA ASP A 759 -2.33 25.12 -20.34
C ASP A 759 -1.04 24.27 -20.38
N ALA A 760 -0.79 23.42 -19.38
CA ALA A 760 0.30 22.43 -19.41
C ALA A 760 0.16 21.42 -20.57
N ARG A 761 -1.06 20.89 -20.78
CA ARG A 761 -1.36 19.93 -21.85
C ARG A 761 -1.34 20.57 -23.24
N ASP A 762 -2.03 21.68 -23.40
CA ASP A 762 -2.39 22.22 -24.72
C ASP A 762 -1.40 23.28 -25.22
N VAL A 763 -0.86 24.11 -24.31
CA VAL A 763 0.03 25.25 -24.61
C VAL A 763 1.50 24.89 -24.40
N LEU A 764 1.88 24.42 -23.21
CA LEU A 764 3.27 24.07 -22.87
C LEU A 764 3.72 22.74 -23.50
N ARG A 765 2.81 21.74 -23.51
CA ARG A 765 3.08 20.34 -23.88
C ARG A 765 4.19 19.70 -23.06
N LYS A 766 4.23 20.05 -21.77
CA LYS A 766 5.16 19.53 -20.76
C LYS A 766 4.37 18.85 -19.63
N PRO A 767 4.97 17.94 -18.85
CA PRO A 767 4.34 17.45 -17.63
C PRO A 767 4.07 18.58 -16.64
N LEU A 768 3.09 18.38 -15.78
CA LEU A 768 2.75 19.23 -14.65
C LEU A 768 2.83 18.41 -13.36
N LEU A 769 3.45 18.99 -12.33
CA LEU A 769 3.53 18.43 -10.98
C LEU A 769 2.99 19.44 -9.98
N VAL A 770 2.01 19.05 -9.15
CA VAL A 770 1.53 19.91 -8.05
C VAL A 770 2.52 19.79 -6.88
N THR A 771 3.54 20.63 -6.84
CA THR A 771 4.70 20.50 -5.94
C THR A 771 4.40 20.88 -4.49
N GLU A 772 3.39 21.70 -4.23
CA GLU A 772 2.90 21.99 -2.88
C GLU A 772 1.37 22.13 -2.86
N PHE A 773 0.74 21.58 -1.82
CA PHE A 773 -0.65 21.84 -1.44
C PHE A 773 -0.89 21.37 0.00
N GLY A 774 -1.74 22.07 0.75
CA GLY A 774 -2.12 21.66 2.11
C GLY A 774 -3.24 22.54 2.68
N LYS A 775 -3.84 22.11 3.80
CA LYS A 775 -4.85 22.87 4.55
C LYS A 775 -4.41 23.01 6.01
N SER A 776 -4.32 24.25 6.47
CA SER A 776 -3.78 24.63 7.78
C SER A 776 -4.66 24.18 8.94
N SER A 777 -4.07 23.54 9.95
CA SER A 777 -4.70 23.25 11.25
C SER A 777 -4.87 24.48 12.16
N LYS A 778 -4.34 25.64 11.73
CA LYS A 778 -4.45 26.93 12.43
C LYS A 778 -5.66 27.76 11.96
N ASP A 779 -6.39 27.28 10.95
CA ASP A 779 -7.62 27.91 10.46
C ASP A 779 -8.73 27.89 11.53
N SER A 780 -9.51 28.96 11.60
CA SER A 780 -10.61 29.07 12.58
C SER A 780 -11.74 28.09 12.23
N GLY A 781 -11.90 27.04 13.04
CA GLY A 781 -12.86 25.97 12.77
C GLY A 781 -12.29 24.83 11.92
N PHE A 782 -10.96 24.65 11.91
CA PHE A 782 -10.31 23.52 11.25
C PHE A 782 -10.89 22.15 11.66
N SER A 783 -11.08 21.27 10.69
CA SER A 783 -11.38 19.86 10.87
C SER A 783 -10.61 18.96 9.88
N SER A 784 -10.48 17.67 10.22
CA SER A 784 -9.89 16.65 9.35
C SER A 784 -10.55 16.61 7.97
N GLU A 785 -11.87 16.79 7.93
CA GLU A 785 -12.67 16.64 6.72
C GLU A 785 -12.39 17.75 5.70
N GLN A 786 -12.04 18.97 6.13
CA GLN A 786 -11.61 20.05 5.22
C GLN A 786 -10.27 19.71 4.54
N ARG A 787 -9.31 19.21 5.32
CA ARG A 787 -8.00 18.75 4.79
C ARG A 787 -8.19 17.57 3.83
N ASP A 788 -8.99 16.60 4.22
CA ASP A 788 -9.28 15.40 3.43
C ASP A 788 -10.04 15.73 2.13
N ALA A 789 -10.97 16.69 2.17
CA ALA A 789 -11.64 17.20 0.97
C ALA A 789 -10.67 17.92 0.01
N MET A 790 -9.75 18.74 0.54
CA MET A 790 -8.73 19.40 -0.27
C MET A 790 -7.76 18.39 -0.91
N PHE A 791 -7.26 17.42 -0.14
CA PHE A 791 -6.39 16.35 -0.64
C PHE A 791 -7.14 15.51 -1.69
N GLY A 792 -8.40 15.16 -1.43
CA GLY A 792 -9.26 14.44 -2.38
C GLY A 792 -9.47 15.18 -3.70
N ALA A 793 -9.68 16.51 -3.65
CA ALA A 793 -9.82 17.33 -4.85
C ALA A 793 -8.51 17.36 -5.68
N VAL A 794 -7.37 17.64 -5.05
CA VAL A 794 -6.06 17.65 -5.71
C VAL A 794 -5.74 16.28 -6.33
N TYR A 795 -5.88 15.21 -5.56
CA TYR A 795 -5.59 13.85 -6.03
C TYR A 795 -6.54 13.36 -7.12
N SER A 796 -7.84 13.69 -7.04
CA SER A 796 -8.81 13.38 -8.10
C SER A 796 -8.44 14.08 -9.42
N LYS A 797 -8.07 15.37 -9.38
CA LYS A 797 -7.61 16.11 -10.57
C LYS A 797 -6.31 15.54 -11.15
N ILE A 798 -5.35 15.17 -10.29
CA ILE A 798 -4.11 14.50 -10.72
C ILE A 798 -4.41 13.15 -11.36
N TYR A 799 -5.24 12.31 -10.73
CA TYR A 799 -5.52 10.96 -11.21
C TYR A 799 -6.36 10.97 -12.50
N SER A 800 -7.36 11.84 -12.61
CA SER A 800 -8.16 12.08 -13.82
C SER A 800 -7.31 12.50 -15.02
N SER A 801 -6.36 13.42 -14.80
CA SER A 801 -5.41 13.86 -15.82
C SER A 801 -4.42 12.74 -16.20
N ALA A 802 -3.87 12.03 -15.22
CA ALA A 802 -2.97 10.91 -15.45
C ALA A 802 -3.64 9.73 -16.19
N SER A 803 -4.87 9.36 -15.80
CA SER A 803 -5.62 8.23 -16.36
C SER A 803 -5.99 8.50 -17.81
N SER A 804 -6.49 9.69 -18.13
CA SER A 804 -6.78 10.16 -19.50
C SER A 804 -5.53 10.47 -20.34
N GLY A 805 -4.32 10.37 -19.79
CA GLY A 805 -3.06 10.60 -20.49
C GLY A 805 -2.73 12.08 -20.75
N GLY A 806 -3.28 12.98 -19.92
CA GLY A 806 -3.01 14.41 -19.88
C GLY A 806 -1.65 14.78 -19.29
N ALA A 807 -1.53 16.02 -18.82
CA ALA A 807 -0.25 16.60 -18.39
C ALA A 807 0.10 16.37 -16.92
N THR A 808 -0.87 16.15 -16.04
CA THR A 808 -0.61 16.09 -14.59
C THR A 808 -0.09 14.72 -14.22
N ALA A 809 1.22 14.65 -13.96
CA ALA A 809 1.91 13.38 -13.72
C ALA A 809 2.18 13.13 -12.22
N GLY A 810 1.63 13.95 -11.32
CA GLY A 810 1.69 13.71 -9.88
C GLY A 810 1.44 14.93 -8.99
N GLY A 811 1.71 14.75 -7.70
CA GLY A 811 1.74 15.84 -6.72
C GLY A 811 2.49 15.49 -5.43
N CYS A 812 2.89 16.52 -4.68
CA CYS A 812 3.54 16.46 -3.39
C CYS A 812 2.80 17.35 -2.39
N PHE A 813 2.27 16.79 -1.31
CA PHE A 813 1.61 17.61 -0.28
C PHE A 813 2.64 18.36 0.56
N TRP A 814 2.26 19.51 1.12
CA TRP A 814 2.99 20.20 2.16
C TRP A 814 2.26 19.95 3.50
N GLN A 815 2.89 19.37 4.53
CA GLN A 815 4.23 18.75 4.57
C GLN A 815 4.25 17.49 5.44
N LEU A 816 5.25 16.61 5.24
CA LEU A 816 5.48 15.44 6.09
C LEU A 816 6.41 15.81 7.27
N LEU A 817 5.99 15.48 8.49
CA LEU A 817 6.86 15.47 9.67
C LEU A 817 6.97 14.04 10.24
N ALA A 818 8.12 13.72 10.85
CA ALA A 818 8.23 12.55 11.70
C ALA A 818 7.58 12.80 13.08
N GLN A 819 7.21 11.74 13.79
CA GLN A 819 6.68 11.85 15.15
C GLN A 819 7.67 12.55 16.11
N GLY A 820 7.17 13.38 17.03
CA GLY A 820 8.01 14.13 17.98
C GLY A 820 8.82 15.27 17.34
N MET A 821 8.29 15.87 16.28
CA MET A 821 8.84 17.07 15.62
C MET A 821 7.98 18.32 15.86
N ASP A 822 7.39 18.46 17.04
CA ASP A 822 6.36 19.48 17.32
C ASP A 822 6.85 20.94 17.17
N SER A 823 8.18 21.17 17.23
CA SER A 823 8.81 22.46 16.94
C SER A 823 8.86 22.84 15.45
N TYR A 824 8.49 21.93 14.55
CA TYR A 824 8.41 22.14 13.09
C TYR A 824 6.96 22.27 12.58
N ARG A 825 5.96 22.29 13.48
CA ARG A 825 4.53 22.40 13.13
C ARG A 825 4.15 23.81 12.65
N ASP A 826 4.09 23.97 11.34
CA ASP A 826 3.60 25.18 10.69
C ASP A 826 2.07 25.21 10.56
N GLY A 827 1.37 24.11 10.84
CA GLY A 827 -0.07 23.94 10.71
C GLY A 827 -0.46 23.03 9.54
N TYR A 828 0.42 22.88 8.56
CA TYR A 828 0.19 22.03 7.39
C TYR A 828 0.70 20.60 7.59
N GLU A 829 1.29 20.29 8.74
CA GLU A 829 1.92 19.00 8.93
C GLU A 829 0.94 17.83 8.86
N VAL A 830 1.37 16.77 8.18
CA VAL A 830 0.82 15.43 8.25
C VAL A 830 1.90 14.56 8.91
N VAL A 831 1.66 14.14 10.15
CA VAL A 831 2.37 13.01 10.74
C VAL A 831 1.51 11.79 10.45
N LEU A 832 2.02 10.83 9.67
CA LEU A 832 1.18 9.78 9.04
C LEU A 832 0.45 8.89 10.08
N SER A 833 1.06 8.68 11.25
CA SER A 833 0.46 7.96 12.38
C SER A 833 -0.58 8.76 13.17
N GLU A 834 -0.60 10.09 13.06
CA GLU A 834 -1.51 10.99 13.79
C GLU A 834 -2.72 11.44 12.94
N ALA A 835 -2.61 11.36 11.61
CA ALA A 835 -3.64 11.78 10.65
C ALA A 835 -4.15 10.58 9.80
N PRO A 836 -4.83 9.58 10.38
CA PRO A 836 -5.13 8.31 9.69
C PRO A 836 -6.06 8.45 8.48
N SER A 837 -6.97 9.42 8.47
CA SER A 837 -7.88 9.67 7.33
C SER A 837 -7.14 10.27 6.12
N THR A 838 -6.36 11.33 6.34
CA THR A 838 -5.50 11.93 5.31
C THR A 838 -4.46 10.92 4.80
N THR A 839 -3.87 10.15 5.71
CA THR A 839 -2.92 9.06 5.40
C THR A 839 -3.54 7.97 4.54
N ARG A 840 -4.80 7.59 4.79
CA ARG A 840 -5.55 6.66 3.94
C ARG A 840 -5.75 7.24 2.53
N ILE A 841 -6.12 8.52 2.41
CA ILE A 841 -6.28 9.20 1.11
C ILE A 841 -4.96 9.24 0.33
N ILE A 842 -3.86 9.62 0.99
CA ILE A 842 -2.50 9.59 0.43
C ILE A 842 -2.15 8.17 -0.08
N THR A 843 -2.43 7.14 0.72
CA THR A 843 -2.11 5.74 0.38
C THR A 843 -2.91 5.23 -0.82
N VAL A 844 -4.19 5.62 -0.93
CA VAL A 844 -5.04 5.27 -2.08
C VAL A 844 -4.50 5.89 -3.36
N GLN A 845 -4.15 7.18 -3.35
CA GLN A 845 -3.54 7.84 -4.51
C GLN A 845 -2.22 7.18 -4.93
N SER A 846 -1.34 6.87 -3.97
CA SER A 846 -0.07 6.15 -4.24
C SER A 846 -0.32 4.84 -4.99
N ARG A 847 -1.38 4.10 -4.62
CA ARG A 847 -1.75 2.83 -5.25
C ARG A 847 -2.37 2.99 -6.63
N GLN A 848 -3.29 3.96 -6.79
CA GLN A 848 -3.95 4.24 -8.08
C GLN A 848 -2.93 4.68 -9.15
N LEU A 849 -2.05 5.64 -8.83
CA LEU A 849 -0.98 6.08 -9.75
C LEU A 849 0.04 4.97 -10.06
N ARG A 850 0.36 4.12 -9.08
CA ARG A 850 1.26 2.95 -9.24
C ARG A 850 0.63 1.83 -10.08
N TYR A 851 -0.69 1.62 -10.00
CA TYR A 851 -1.43 0.70 -10.86
C TYR A 851 -1.46 1.21 -12.30
N LEU A 852 -1.82 2.49 -12.50
CA LEU A 852 -1.83 3.15 -13.79
C LEU A 852 -0.46 3.09 -14.50
N GLY A 853 0.64 3.36 -13.80
CA GLY A 853 2.00 3.21 -14.34
C GLY A 853 2.30 1.80 -14.85
N ARG A 854 1.82 0.76 -14.16
CA ARG A 854 1.95 -0.65 -14.59
C ARG A 854 1.05 -0.96 -15.80
N LEU A 855 -0.17 -0.41 -15.83
CA LEU A 855 -1.11 -0.54 -16.95
C LEU A 855 -0.51 0.05 -18.23
N ARG A 856 -0.13 1.34 -18.20
CA ARG A 856 0.50 2.02 -19.36
C ARG A 856 1.79 1.34 -19.81
N ALA A 857 2.60 0.80 -18.90
CA ALA A 857 3.77 0.00 -19.24
C ALA A 857 3.42 -1.31 -19.99
N ARG A 858 2.36 -2.01 -19.57
CA ARG A 858 1.84 -3.23 -20.22
C ARG A 858 1.33 -2.93 -21.63
N GLU A 859 0.54 -1.88 -21.80
CA GLU A 859 0.05 -1.42 -23.11
C GLU A 859 1.19 -1.10 -24.08
N ARG A 860 2.17 -0.31 -23.62
CA ARG A 860 3.37 0.06 -24.39
C ARG A 860 4.13 -1.18 -24.88
N ASN A 861 4.25 -2.21 -24.02
CA ASN A 861 4.89 -3.47 -24.38
C ASN A 861 4.07 -4.26 -25.42
N ILE A 862 2.74 -4.28 -25.30
CA ILE A 862 1.83 -4.87 -26.31
C ILE A 862 1.94 -4.12 -27.65
N ALA A 863 2.01 -2.78 -27.63
CA ALA A 863 2.20 -1.96 -28.83
C ALA A 863 3.55 -2.22 -29.50
N LYS A 864 4.65 -2.33 -28.73
CA LYS A 864 5.97 -2.70 -29.26
C LYS A 864 5.97 -4.11 -29.88
N LEU A 865 5.29 -5.09 -29.26
CA LEU A 865 5.10 -6.43 -29.82
C LEU A 865 4.29 -6.42 -31.13
N LYS A 866 3.19 -5.65 -31.19
CA LYS A 866 2.38 -5.45 -32.42
C LYS A 866 3.24 -4.84 -33.54
N LYS A 867 4.00 -3.77 -33.25
CA LYS A 867 4.92 -3.10 -34.20
C LYS A 867 6.00 -4.05 -34.72
N ALA A 868 6.65 -4.81 -33.84
CA ALA A 868 7.67 -5.80 -34.21
C ALA A 868 7.11 -6.94 -35.08
N LYS A 869 5.91 -7.44 -34.77
CA LYS A 869 5.22 -8.45 -35.61
C LYS A 869 4.91 -7.90 -37.00
N ALA A 870 4.39 -6.67 -37.09
CA ALA A 870 4.08 -6.02 -38.37
C ALA A 870 5.33 -5.78 -39.23
N MET A 871 6.46 -5.38 -38.63
CA MET A 871 7.75 -5.27 -39.34
C MET A 871 8.20 -6.63 -39.88
N ARG A 872 8.17 -7.68 -39.05
CA ARG A 872 8.55 -9.04 -39.47
C ARG A 872 7.65 -9.62 -40.55
N GLU A 873 6.36 -9.31 -40.54
CA GLU A 873 5.44 -9.67 -41.64
C GLU A 873 5.72 -8.89 -42.93
N LYS A 874 6.14 -7.61 -42.83
CA LYS A 874 6.57 -6.80 -43.98
C LYS A 874 7.88 -7.33 -44.59
N GLU A 875 8.85 -7.69 -43.76
CA GLU A 875 10.10 -8.36 -44.15
C GLU A 875 9.84 -9.71 -44.83
N LEU A 876 8.98 -10.57 -44.24
CA LEU A 876 8.59 -11.84 -44.84
C LEU A 876 7.92 -11.66 -46.21
N LYS A 877 7.04 -10.66 -46.37
CA LYS A 877 6.40 -10.32 -47.65
C LYS A 877 7.41 -9.79 -48.67
N ALA A 878 8.39 -8.99 -48.25
CA ALA A 878 9.48 -8.52 -49.11
C ALA A 878 10.38 -9.69 -49.57
N ALA A 879 10.76 -10.58 -48.66
CA ALA A 879 11.57 -11.77 -48.96
C ALA A 879 10.87 -12.75 -49.92
N HIS A 880 9.54 -12.86 -49.87
CA HIS A 880 8.78 -13.65 -50.85
C HIS A 880 8.72 -12.96 -52.22
N LYS A 881 8.53 -11.63 -52.29
CA LYS A 881 8.63 -10.89 -53.57
C LYS A 881 10.03 -10.98 -54.19
N GLY A 882 11.08 -11.01 -53.37
CA GLY A 882 12.47 -11.18 -53.82
C GLY A 882 12.80 -12.56 -54.42
N LYS A 883 11.90 -13.54 -54.35
CA LYS A 883 12.05 -14.87 -54.99
C LYS A 883 11.20 -15.03 -56.27
N GLY A 884 10.77 -13.92 -56.86
CA GLY A 884 9.97 -13.87 -58.09
C GLY A 884 10.76 -13.66 -59.39
N ALA A 885 12.08 -13.95 -59.42
CA ALA A 885 12.90 -13.87 -60.63
C ALA A 885 14.11 -14.80 -60.54
N GLY A 886 14.15 -15.84 -61.39
CA GLY A 886 15.20 -16.87 -61.43
C GLY A 886 14.62 -18.29 -61.32
N ASN A 887 15.09 -19.20 -62.19
CA ASN A 887 14.72 -20.62 -62.21
C ASN A 887 15.37 -21.41 -61.06
#